data_AF-A0A073CJ77-F1
#
_entry.id   AF-A0A073CJ77-F1
#
_cell.length_a   1.000
_cell.length_b   1.000
_cell.length_c   1.000
_cell.angle_alpha   90.00
_cell.angle_beta   90.00
_cell.angle_gamma   90.00
#
_symmetry.space_group_name_H-M   'P 1'
#
loop_
_entity.id
_entity.type
_entity.pdbx_description
1 polymer ?
#
loop_
_entity_poly.entity_id
_entity_poly.type
_entity_poly.pdbx_seq_one_letter_code
_entity_poly.pdbx_strand_id
1 'polypeptide(L)'
;MRLTMPLSDTPEKTVLDLHEEASRHIAQQQFDEAVAVCEQALKLQPRFLPTYSTLGLAKQLQGKLDEAKFWYTKALNLKPDWAEVHANLGTVHVQQQQWRDALQSYQTALHFKPNQAIIYQSLYTVFINLNQPEEATNAWYQALILEPQSVAPQDYIDFGKTLIEKGKLEPAIELYRKGVEIYPSLPQSHYGLAEALSRKQQWEEAIAAYNQAIILNPNSNLFYQGLADALVQQKNYEQAIANYQKAIELSPDFSWTYHQLGNALSEQERWEEATVAYYQGIGLNPKFFGSYYKLGEICSKTGKHEEAINWYRQALEINPDSFWLHFTLGNALCETQEFDEALTEYYQAIEFEPNTDWLYPPLGKVLIAQQRWDQAIKVYCKAVELNSNNLWLLDQLAETLIEQQEIETAISVYQECLKINPKADIVHYNLGNLYKSQSQWEEAIASYQNAININPKIAEYYAGLGEIWLKKQELDLAMSYLMDALKMKPDLISAYENIAEILQHQGRNEEAVKCFNYKDLPPSLLEQYCFVNPEQLITSDFSSNVTYIPVYPGSEISLNPSKTVAQFHPGFIFSQATTRNAFIVKLDQGRVWGDSATSAVITAHNELLTDISTGSAELVLSSRKLPPIHHINGTVAFLSVRWGGAFFHWMYDVLPGIHLMEKSGIDLNSIDYFVFNNYDFSYQKETLELLGIPEHKIIRSIDKPYIQAKKLIVPAPNLFQNDTTTPEWICNFIKQKLLPETAKNKTANRHIYINRKNAISRNVVNQDELMKQLESLNFESVVLESLTISEQAELMASASVVLAPHGAGLSNIVFCQPGTKIIELFAPTYVPPCYRIISNICGLEHYYLIGELVENTMDEDLTHSGLLNMRINIDDLMSLLELAEITVT
;
A
#
# COMPACT_ATOMS: atom_id res chain seq x y z
N MET A 1 -72.46 -91.65 -29.54
CA MET A 1 -71.64 -92.54 -30.39
C MET A 1 -70.93 -91.65 -31.42
N ARG A 2 -69.60 -91.50 -31.25
CA ARG A 2 -68.56 -91.21 -32.26
C ARG A 2 -68.62 -89.86 -33.03
N LEU A 3 -67.67 -88.93 -32.75
CA LEU A 3 -66.35 -88.69 -33.43
C LEU A 3 -66.52 -87.70 -34.61
N THR A 4 -65.72 -86.66 -34.93
CA THR A 4 -64.49 -85.98 -34.42
C THR A 4 -64.14 -84.88 -35.44
N MET A 5 -63.47 -83.79 -35.01
CA MET A 5 -62.21 -83.18 -35.56
C MET A 5 -62.12 -81.65 -35.32
N PRO A 6 -60.89 -81.07 -35.21
CA PRO A 6 -60.47 -80.32 -34.02
C PRO A 6 -60.31 -78.80 -34.19
N LEU A 7 -60.23 -78.11 -33.04
CA LEU A 7 -59.74 -76.74 -32.85
C LEU A 7 -58.26 -76.59 -33.24
N SER A 8 -57.91 -75.51 -33.94
CA SER A 8 -56.57 -74.91 -33.94
C SER A 8 -56.63 -73.54 -33.27
N ASP A 9 -56.53 -73.53 -31.94
CA ASP A 9 -56.31 -72.30 -31.17
C ASP A 9 -54.81 -71.97 -31.16
N THR A 10 -54.38 -71.11 -32.09
CA THR A 10 -53.22 -70.25 -31.86
C THR A 10 -53.69 -68.82 -32.09
N PRO A 11 -53.61 -67.92 -31.10
CA PRO A 11 -53.96 -66.52 -31.33
C PRO A 11 -53.03 -65.96 -32.42
N GLU A 12 -53.58 -65.27 -33.41
CA GLU A 12 -52.78 -64.56 -34.41
C GLU A 12 -51.87 -63.57 -33.67
N LYS A 13 -50.58 -63.90 -33.59
CA LYS A 13 -49.57 -63.03 -32.94
C LYS A 13 -49.58 -61.68 -33.63
N THR A 14 -49.73 -60.61 -32.86
CA THR A 14 -49.65 -59.25 -33.39
C THR A 14 -48.21 -58.93 -33.79
N VAL A 15 -48.02 -57.91 -34.61
CA VAL A 15 -46.67 -57.43 -35.01
C VAL A 15 -45.85 -57.00 -33.79
N LEU A 16 -46.51 -56.53 -32.73
CA LEU A 16 -45.88 -56.20 -31.45
C LEU A 16 -45.34 -57.47 -30.76
N ASP A 17 -46.15 -58.54 -30.71
CA ASP A 17 -45.76 -59.82 -30.09
C ASP A 17 -44.55 -60.44 -30.80
N LEU A 18 -44.51 -60.35 -32.13
CA LEU A 18 -43.39 -60.81 -32.94
C LEU A 18 -42.14 -59.96 -32.71
N HIS A 19 -42.27 -58.64 -32.57
CA HIS A 19 -41.14 -57.79 -32.26
C HIS A 19 -40.54 -58.07 -30.87
N GLU A 20 -41.40 -58.28 -29.86
CA GLU A 20 -40.96 -58.66 -28.52
C GLU A 20 -40.32 -60.06 -28.50
N GLU A 21 -40.82 -60.99 -29.31
CA GLU A 21 -40.21 -62.31 -29.52
C GLU A 21 -38.84 -62.19 -30.19
N ALA A 22 -38.67 -61.34 -31.20
CA ALA A 22 -37.37 -61.09 -31.84
C ALA A 22 -36.36 -60.49 -30.85
N SER A 23 -36.77 -59.54 -30.01
CA SER A 23 -35.93 -58.99 -28.93
C SER A 23 -35.53 -60.04 -27.90
N ARG A 24 -36.43 -60.98 -27.55
CA ARG A 24 -36.11 -62.11 -26.67
C ARG A 24 -35.10 -63.07 -27.31
N HIS A 25 -35.24 -63.37 -28.60
CA HIS A 25 -34.27 -64.21 -29.32
C HIS A 25 -32.88 -63.57 -29.37
N ILE A 26 -32.79 -62.24 -29.56
CA ILE A 26 -31.52 -61.51 -29.45
C ILE A 26 -30.91 -61.66 -28.06
N ALA A 27 -31.71 -61.49 -26.99
CA ALA A 27 -31.25 -61.66 -25.61
C ALA A 27 -30.77 -63.10 -25.31
N GLN A 28 -31.34 -64.10 -25.99
CA GLN A 28 -30.96 -65.51 -25.90
C GLN A 28 -29.82 -65.90 -26.86
N GLN A 29 -29.23 -64.95 -27.59
CA GLN A 29 -28.20 -65.15 -28.61
C GLN A 29 -28.65 -66.04 -29.80
N GLN A 30 -29.95 -66.13 -30.04
CA GLN A 30 -30.59 -66.87 -31.13
C GLN A 30 -30.85 -65.94 -32.33
N PHE A 31 -29.78 -65.57 -33.04
CA PHE A 31 -29.86 -64.49 -34.01
C PHE A 31 -30.60 -64.86 -35.30
N ASP A 32 -30.50 -66.11 -35.77
CA ASP A 32 -31.19 -66.55 -36.98
C ASP A 32 -32.72 -66.59 -36.77
N GLU A 33 -33.15 -67.03 -35.59
CA GLU A 33 -34.55 -67.00 -35.16
C GLU A 33 -35.05 -65.56 -35.03
N ALA A 34 -34.25 -64.65 -34.45
CA ALA A 34 -34.59 -63.23 -34.37
C ALA A 34 -34.78 -62.59 -35.76
N VAL A 35 -33.93 -62.94 -36.74
CA VAL A 35 -34.05 -62.47 -38.13
C VAL A 35 -35.35 -63.00 -38.76
N ALA A 36 -35.64 -64.29 -38.62
CA ALA A 36 -36.84 -64.91 -39.19
C ALA A 36 -38.13 -64.29 -38.64
N VAL A 37 -38.17 -64.03 -37.33
CA VAL A 37 -39.31 -63.39 -36.65
C VAL A 37 -39.45 -61.92 -37.08
N CYS A 38 -38.34 -61.18 -37.22
CA CYS A 38 -38.35 -59.82 -37.76
C CYS A 38 -38.88 -59.77 -39.21
N GLU A 39 -38.47 -60.70 -40.07
CA GLU A 39 -38.97 -60.79 -41.45
C GLU A 39 -40.47 -61.12 -41.49
N GLN A 40 -40.96 -61.96 -40.58
CA GLN A 40 -42.38 -62.25 -40.42
C GLN A 40 -43.17 -61.00 -39.98
N ALA A 41 -42.64 -60.24 -39.02
CA ALA A 41 -43.23 -58.98 -38.58
C ALA A 41 -43.31 -57.94 -39.73
N LEU A 42 -42.26 -57.82 -40.55
CA LEU A 42 -42.26 -56.92 -41.72
C LEU A 42 -43.18 -57.39 -42.85
N LYS A 43 -43.45 -58.69 -42.99
CA LYS A 43 -44.47 -59.21 -43.93
C LYS A 43 -45.88 -58.81 -43.52
N LEU A 44 -46.18 -58.85 -42.22
CA LEU A 44 -47.48 -58.46 -41.68
C LEU A 44 -47.69 -56.95 -41.69
N GLN A 45 -46.66 -56.17 -41.35
CA GLN A 45 -46.71 -54.71 -41.39
C GLN A 45 -45.38 -54.12 -41.89
N PRO A 46 -45.26 -53.85 -43.20
CA PRO A 46 -44.02 -53.37 -43.82
C PRO A 46 -43.48 -52.02 -43.31
N ARG A 47 -44.28 -51.23 -42.58
CA ARG A 47 -43.87 -49.92 -42.03
C ARG A 47 -43.66 -49.91 -40.52
N PHE A 48 -43.60 -51.08 -39.88
CA PHE A 48 -43.36 -51.15 -38.44
C PHE A 48 -41.89 -50.85 -38.10
N LEU A 49 -41.61 -49.59 -37.73
CA LEU A 49 -40.26 -49.04 -37.55
C LEU A 49 -39.34 -49.82 -36.60
N PRO A 50 -39.79 -50.25 -35.40
CA PRO A 50 -38.93 -50.95 -34.43
C PRO A 50 -38.23 -52.18 -35.00
N THR A 51 -38.90 -52.91 -35.90
CA THR A 51 -38.38 -54.17 -36.46
C THR A 51 -37.20 -53.96 -37.40
N TYR A 52 -37.09 -52.83 -38.11
CA TYR A 52 -35.93 -52.52 -38.95
C TYR A 52 -34.65 -52.34 -38.13
N SER A 53 -34.74 -51.70 -36.97
CA SER A 53 -33.61 -51.53 -36.05
C SER A 53 -33.21 -52.88 -35.42
N THR A 54 -34.16 -53.65 -34.92
CA THR A 54 -33.92 -55.00 -34.35
C THR A 54 -33.32 -55.96 -35.37
N LEU A 55 -33.76 -55.91 -36.62
CA LEU A 55 -33.18 -56.70 -37.71
C LEU A 55 -31.74 -56.28 -38.03
N GLY A 56 -31.45 -54.98 -38.04
CA GLY A 56 -30.09 -54.46 -38.16
C GLY A 56 -29.18 -54.95 -37.02
N LEU A 57 -29.68 -54.94 -35.78
CA LEU A 57 -28.96 -55.43 -34.61
C LEU A 57 -28.70 -56.93 -34.67
N ALA A 58 -29.71 -57.73 -35.04
CA ALA A 58 -29.54 -59.17 -35.21
C ALA A 58 -28.48 -59.49 -36.28
N LYS A 59 -28.49 -58.79 -37.42
CA LYS A 59 -27.49 -58.96 -38.49
C LYS A 59 -26.09 -58.51 -38.06
N GLN A 60 -25.99 -57.45 -37.27
CA GLN A 60 -24.72 -56.99 -36.69
C GLN A 60 -24.14 -58.05 -35.76
N LEU A 61 -24.96 -58.63 -34.88
CA LEU A 61 -24.54 -59.70 -33.96
C LEU A 61 -24.19 -61.01 -34.68
N GLN A 62 -24.75 -61.26 -35.87
CA GLN A 62 -24.32 -62.35 -36.78
C GLN A 62 -22.97 -62.08 -37.47
N GLY A 63 -22.38 -60.89 -37.31
CA GLY A 63 -21.18 -60.46 -38.03
C GLY A 63 -21.43 -60.07 -39.50
N LYS A 64 -22.68 -59.98 -39.94
CA LYS A 64 -23.08 -59.58 -41.31
C LYS A 64 -23.20 -58.06 -41.39
N LEU A 65 -22.07 -57.38 -41.33
CA LEU A 65 -21.97 -55.92 -41.15
C LEU A 65 -22.62 -55.12 -42.30
N ASP A 66 -22.47 -55.54 -43.55
CA ASP A 66 -23.06 -54.85 -44.70
C ASP A 66 -24.59 -54.96 -44.72
N GLU A 67 -25.13 -56.13 -44.34
CA GLU A 67 -26.57 -56.32 -44.18
C GLU A 67 -27.11 -55.47 -43.01
N ALA A 68 -26.37 -55.40 -41.89
CA ALA A 68 -26.73 -54.56 -40.76
C ALA A 68 -26.81 -53.07 -41.15
N LYS A 69 -25.80 -52.56 -41.86
CA LYS A 69 -25.78 -51.20 -42.41
C LYS A 69 -26.97 -50.93 -43.33
N PHE A 70 -27.31 -51.87 -44.20
CA PHE A 70 -28.48 -51.76 -45.07
C PHE A 70 -29.79 -51.60 -44.26
N TRP A 71 -30.00 -52.44 -43.25
CA TRP A 71 -31.21 -52.39 -42.43
C TRP A 71 -31.28 -51.14 -41.54
N TYR A 72 -30.16 -50.71 -40.95
CA TYR A 72 -30.09 -49.44 -40.21
C TYR A 72 -30.36 -48.24 -41.12
N THR A 73 -29.83 -48.23 -42.35
CA THR A 73 -30.10 -47.16 -43.32
C THR A 73 -31.58 -47.11 -43.68
N LYS A 74 -32.25 -48.27 -43.86
CA LYS A 74 -33.70 -48.32 -44.06
C LYS A 74 -34.47 -47.76 -42.87
N ALA A 75 -34.06 -48.09 -41.64
CA ALA A 75 -34.68 -47.53 -40.44
C ALA A 75 -34.55 -46.00 -40.40
N LEU A 76 -33.36 -45.47 -40.72
CA LEU A 76 -33.08 -44.03 -40.73
C LEU A 76 -33.79 -43.29 -41.88
N ASN A 77 -33.98 -43.92 -43.04
CA ASN A 77 -34.79 -43.32 -44.13
C ASN A 77 -36.25 -43.11 -43.73
N LEU A 78 -36.78 -43.97 -42.85
CA LEU A 78 -38.14 -43.84 -42.34
C LEU A 78 -38.23 -42.96 -41.09
N LYS A 79 -37.17 -42.90 -40.28
CA LYS A 79 -37.04 -42.05 -39.09
C LYS A 79 -35.61 -41.49 -38.97
N PRO A 80 -35.32 -40.31 -39.56
CA PRO A 80 -33.96 -39.75 -39.60
C PRO A 80 -33.37 -39.33 -38.26
N ASP A 81 -34.22 -39.03 -37.27
CA ASP A 81 -33.85 -38.53 -35.94
C ASP A 81 -33.63 -39.64 -34.90
N TRP A 82 -33.44 -40.89 -35.34
CA TRP A 82 -33.34 -42.04 -34.44
C TRP A 82 -31.91 -42.26 -33.92
N ALA A 83 -31.60 -41.62 -32.79
CA ALA A 83 -30.27 -41.62 -32.19
C ALA A 83 -29.66 -43.01 -31.94
N GLU A 84 -30.42 -43.97 -31.40
CA GLU A 84 -29.91 -45.33 -31.12
C GLU A 84 -29.46 -46.05 -32.40
N VAL A 85 -30.17 -45.84 -33.51
CA VAL A 85 -29.82 -46.45 -34.80
C VAL A 85 -28.56 -45.81 -35.38
N HIS A 86 -28.40 -44.49 -35.24
CA HIS A 86 -27.15 -43.80 -35.61
C HIS A 86 -25.95 -44.30 -34.78
N ALA A 87 -26.13 -44.55 -33.48
CA ALA A 87 -25.08 -45.10 -32.62
C ALA A 87 -24.71 -46.55 -33.00
N ASN A 88 -25.70 -47.39 -33.28
CA ASN A 88 -25.48 -48.76 -33.74
C ASN A 88 -24.77 -48.77 -35.12
N LEU A 89 -25.15 -47.88 -36.03
CA LEU A 89 -24.49 -47.72 -37.32
C LEU A 89 -23.03 -47.24 -37.15
N GLY A 90 -22.77 -46.32 -36.23
CA GLY A 90 -21.41 -45.93 -35.85
C GLY A 90 -20.58 -47.10 -35.34
N THR A 91 -21.18 -48.00 -34.56
CA THR A 91 -20.53 -49.23 -34.06
C THR A 91 -20.17 -50.17 -35.21
N VAL A 92 -21.06 -50.33 -36.20
CA VAL A 92 -20.77 -51.11 -37.42
C VAL A 92 -19.58 -50.51 -38.18
N HIS A 93 -19.54 -49.18 -38.34
CA HIS A 93 -18.42 -48.50 -38.99
C HIS A 93 -17.10 -48.69 -38.23
N VAL A 94 -17.11 -48.67 -36.88
CA VAL A 94 -15.93 -49.00 -36.06
C VAL A 94 -15.47 -50.44 -36.30
N GLN A 95 -16.39 -51.41 -36.35
CA GLN A 95 -16.07 -52.82 -36.65
C GLN A 95 -15.48 -53.00 -38.06
N GLN A 96 -15.86 -52.14 -39.01
CA GLN A 96 -15.29 -52.09 -40.36
C GLN A 96 -14.04 -51.19 -40.48
N GLN A 97 -13.53 -50.62 -39.38
CA GLN A 97 -12.41 -49.66 -39.34
C GLN A 97 -12.64 -48.39 -40.21
N GLN A 98 -13.91 -48.05 -40.46
CA GLN A 98 -14.32 -46.85 -41.18
C GLN A 98 -14.44 -45.67 -40.19
N TRP A 99 -13.30 -45.18 -39.69
CA TRP A 99 -13.23 -44.22 -38.58
C TRP A 99 -13.97 -42.89 -38.83
N ARG A 100 -13.92 -42.37 -40.07
CA ARG A 100 -14.61 -41.11 -40.43
C ARG A 100 -16.13 -41.27 -40.48
N ASP A 101 -16.61 -42.37 -41.02
CA ASP A 101 -18.05 -42.66 -41.09
C ASP A 101 -18.61 -42.97 -39.68
N ALA A 102 -17.80 -43.64 -38.84
CA ALA A 102 -18.10 -43.83 -37.42
C ALA A 102 -18.24 -42.50 -36.68
N LEU A 103 -17.27 -41.59 -36.86
CA LEU A 103 -17.30 -40.25 -36.27
C LEU A 103 -18.59 -39.49 -36.63
N GLN A 104 -18.94 -39.45 -37.93
CA GLN A 104 -20.16 -38.78 -38.39
C GLN A 104 -21.43 -39.40 -37.79
N SER A 105 -21.50 -40.74 -37.74
CA SER A 105 -22.65 -41.46 -37.20
C SER A 105 -22.83 -41.17 -35.71
N TYR A 106 -21.74 -41.20 -34.93
CA TYR A 106 -21.77 -40.89 -33.49
C TYR A 106 -22.07 -39.41 -33.20
N GLN A 107 -21.54 -38.48 -33.99
CA GLN A 107 -21.89 -37.06 -33.86
C GLN A 107 -23.37 -36.81 -34.15
N THR A 108 -23.92 -37.49 -35.16
CA THR A 108 -25.35 -37.41 -35.48
C THR A 108 -26.22 -38.01 -34.36
N ALA A 109 -25.79 -39.13 -33.78
CA ALA A 109 -26.46 -39.71 -32.61
C ALA A 109 -26.48 -38.74 -31.41
N LEU A 110 -25.35 -38.10 -31.11
CA LEU A 110 -25.24 -37.09 -30.04
C LEU A 110 -26.01 -35.80 -30.33
N HIS A 111 -26.18 -35.43 -31.60
CA HIS A 111 -27.01 -34.29 -31.99
C HIS A 111 -28.48 -34.50 -31.60
N PHE A 112 -29.02 -35.70 -31.81
CA PHE A 112 -30.42 -36.01 -31.49
C PHE A 112 -30.63 -36.37 -30.02
N LYS A 113 -29.68 -37.08 -29.40
CA LYS A 113 -29.70 -37.39 -27.97
C LYS A 113 -28.35 -37.05 -27.36
N PRO A 114 -28.18 -35.79 -26.88
CA PRO A 114 -26.99 -35.41 -26.13
C PRO A 114 -26.91 -36.23 -24.82
N ASN A 115 -25.70 -36.34 -24.26
CA ASN A 115 -25.44 -36.98 -22.96
C ASN A 115 -25.48 -38.53 -22.95
N GLN A 116 -24.84 -39.18 -23.92
CA GLN A 116 -24.67 -40.64 -23.94
C GLN A 116 -23.21 -41.05 -23.73
N ALA A 117 -22.85 -41.50 -22.52
CA ALA A 117 -21.47 -41.83 -22.15
C ALA A 117 -20.84 -42.90 -23.05
N ILE A 118 -21.59 -43.95 -23.40
CA ILE A 118 -21.13 -45.05 -24.26
C ILE A 118 -20.71 -44.59 -25.66
N ILE A 119 -21.34 -43.53 -26.19
CA ILE A 119 -20.98 -42.94 -27.48
C ILE A 119 -19.67 -42.17 -27.35
N TYR A 120 -19.47 -41.44 -26.25
CA TYR A 120 -18.20 -40.75 -25.98
C TYR A 120 -17.03 -41.72 -25.77
N GLN A 121 -17.24 -42.86 -25.11
CA GLN A 121 -16.23 -43.95 -25.03
C GLN A 121 -15.88 -44.50 -26.42
N SER A 122 -16.88 -44.66 -27.28
CA SER A 122 -16.67 -45.11 -28.66
C SER A 122 -15.93 -44.05 -29.48
N LEU A 123 -16.25 -42.77 -29.29
CA LEU A 123 -15.56 -41.64 -29.91
C LEU A 123 -14.11 -41.51 -29.45
N TYR A 124 -13.79 -41.79 -28.18
CA TYR A 124 -12.41 -41.85 -27.70
C TYR A 124 -11.57 -42.81 -28.56
N THR A 125 -12.08 -44.03 -28.78
CA THR A 125 -11.42 -45.02 -29.63
C THR A 125 -11.26 -44.54 -31.08
N VAL A 126 -12.30 -43.90 -31.63
CA VAL A 126 -12.26 -43.33 -32.99
C VAL A 126 -11.20 -42.23 -33.10
N PHE A 127 -11.13 -41.30 -32.15
CA PHE A 127 -10.18 -40.20 -32.15
C PHE A 127 -8.72 -40.66 -31.97
N ILE A 128 -8.47 -41.67 -31.14
CA ILE A 128 -7.13 -42.29 -31.02
C ILE A 128 -6.69 -42.86 -32.38
N ASN A 129 -7.55 -43.57 -33.10
CA ASN A 129 -7.23 -44.15 -34.41
C ASN A 129 -7.13 -43.09 -35.54
N LEU A 130 -7.74 -41.92 -35.36
CA LEU A 130 -7.59 -40.76 -36.24
C LEU A 130 -6.37 -39.89 -35.89
N ASN A 131 -5.57 -40.27 -34.89
CA ASN A 131 -4.43 -39.50 -34.38
C ASN A 131 -4.82 -38.08 -33.90
N GLN A 132 -5.97 -38.00 -33.21
CA GLN A 132 -6.57 -36.78 -32.66
C GLN A 132 -6.60 -36.85 -31.12
N PRO A 133 -5.44 -36.69 -30.44
CA PRO A 133 -5.32 -36.96 -29.01
C PRO A 133 -6.05 -35.95 -28.12
N GLU A 134 -6.26 -34.71 -28.59
CA GLU A 134 -7.00 -33.70 -27.81
C GLU A 134 -8.49 -33.99 -27.80
N GLU A 135 -9.05 -34.33 -28.96
CA GLU A 135 -10.45 -34.73 -29.13
C GLU A 135 -10.72 -36.05 -28.43
N ALA A 136 -9.76 -36.99 -28.45
CA ALA A 136 -9.82 -38.20 -27.64
C ALA A 136 -9.89 -37.85 -26.15
N THR A 137 -9.01 -36.97 -25.66
CA THR A 137 -9.03 -36.51 -24.26
C THR A 137 -10.38 -35.90 -23.89
N ASN A 138 -10.97 -35.08 -24.78
CA ASN A 138 -12.28 -34.48 -24.54
C ASN A 138 -13.42 -35.53 -24.57
N ALA A 139 -13.39 -36.48 -25.49
CA ALA A 139 -14.37 -37.56 -25.52
C ALA A 139 -14.30 -38.42 -24.25
N TRP A 140 -13.09 -38.75 -23.79
CA TRP A 140 -12.90 -39.46 -22.53
C TRP A 140 -13.40 -38.67 -21.32
N TYR A 141 -13.12 -37.37 -21.28
CA TYR A 141 -13.67 -36.46 -20.28
C TYR A 141 -15.20 -36.48 -20.24
N GLN A 142 -15.86 -36.32 -21.39
CA GLN A 142 -17.33 -36.36 -21.47
C GLN A 142 -17.89 -37.71 -21.03
N ALA A 143 -17.24 -38.83 -21.38
CA ALA A 143 -17.64 -40.16 -20.92
C ALA A 143 -17.61 -40.26 -19.39
N LEU A 144 -16.51 -39.81 -18.76
CA LEU A 144 -16.33 -39.85 -17.30
C LEU A 144 -17.29 -38.91 -16.56
N ILE A 145 -17.62 -37.75 -17.13
CA ILE A 145 -18.55 -36.79 -16.53
C ILE A 145 -20.00 -37.30 -16.58
N LEU A 146 -20.36 -38.10 -17.60
CA LEU A 146 -21.72 -38.59 -17.81
C LEU A 146 -22.03 -39.87 -17.05
N GLU A 147 -21.14 -40.87 -17.09
CA GLU A 147 -21.27 -42.13 -16.33
C GLU A 147 -19.98 -42.46 -15.56
N PRO A 148 -19.64 -41.66 -14.55
CA PRO A 148 -18.43 -41.84 -13.73
C PRO A 148 -18.34 -43.19 -13.00
N GLN A 149 -19.47 -43.84 -12.71
CA GLN A 149 -19.54 -45.19 -12.14
C GLN A 149 -19.17 -46.31 -13.12
N SER A 150 -19.05 -46.01 -14.42
CA SER A 150 -18.74 -47.01 -15.46
C SER A 150 -17.25 -47.35 -15.53
N VAL A 151 -16.39 -46.62 -14.82
CA VAL A 151 -14.92 -46.72 -14.88
C VAL A 151 -14.36 -46.87 -13.46
N ALA A 152 -13.19 -47.49 -13.30
CA ALA A 152 -12.63 -47.70 -11.97
C ALA A 152 -12.26 -46.35 -11.32
N PRO A 153 -12.39 -46.20 -9.99
CA PRO A 153 -12.04 -44.95 -9.30
C PRO A 153 -10.59 -44.51 -9.52
N GLN A 154 -9.67 -45.47 -9.77
CA GLN A 154 -8.27 -45.17 -10.05
C GLN A 154 -8.09 -44.49 -11.42
N ASP A 155 -8.76 -44.97 -12.46
CA ASP A 155 -8.72 -44.37 -13.81
C ASP A 155 -9.23 -42.93 -13.78
N TYR A 156 -10.21 -42.66 -12.90
CA TYR A 156 -10.75 -41.34 -12.65
C TYR A 156 -9.70 -40.38 -12.07
N ILE A 157 -8.97 -40.83 -11.05
CA ILE A 157 -7.89 -40.06 -10.40
C ILE A 157 -6.75 -39.81 -11.37
N ASP A 158 -6.29 -40.86 -12.07
CA ASP A 158 -5.15 -40.77 -12.97
C ASP A 158 -5.43 -39.85 -14.16
N PHE A 159 -6.67 -39.85 -14.66
CA PHE A 159 -7.08 -38.92 -15.69
C PHE A 159 -7.15 -37.47 -15.19
N GLY A 160 -7.68 -37.25 -13.98
CA GLY A 160 -7.67 -35.92 -13.35
C GLY A 160 -6.25 -35.37 -13.18
N LYS A 161 -5.29 -36.20 -12.75
CA LYS A 161 -3.88 -35.83 -12.66
C LYS A 161 -3.30 -35.48 -14.04
N THR A 162 -3.62 -36.26 -15.06
CA THR A 162 -3.22 -35.99 -16.45
C THR A 162 -3.75 -34.65 -16.95
N LEU A 163 -4.97 -34.27 -16.57
CA LEU A 163 -5.55 -32.96 -16.93
C LEU A 163 -4.80 -31.80 -16.26
N ILE A 164 -4.43 -31.96 -14.98
CA ILE A 164 -3.61 -30.99 -14.24
C ILE A 164 -2.24 -30.81 -14.92
N GLU A 165 -1.56 -31.92 -15.25
CA GLU A 165 -0.24 -31.89 -15.91
C GLU A 165 -0.29 -31.22 -17.29
N LYS A 166 -1.40 -31.37 -18.01
CA LYS A 166 -1.66 -30.69 -19.29
C LYS A 166 -2.15 -29.24 -19.14
N GLY A 167 -2.24 -28.71 -17.92
CA GLY A 167 -2.72 -27.36 -17.63
C GLY A 167 -4.22 -27.15 -17.83
N LYS A 168 -5.00 -28.22 -18.02
CA LYS A 168 -6.47 -28.17 -18.17
C LYS A 168 -7.14 -28.18 -16.79
N LEU A 169 -7.01 -27.06 -16.07
CA LEU A 169 -7.45 -26.95 -14.67
C LEU A 169 -8.97 -26.98 -14.50
N GLU A 170 -9.74 -26.30 -15.34
CA GLU A 170 -11.21 -26.30 -15.25
C GLU A 170 -11.82 -27.69 -15.44
N PRO A 171 -11.47 -28.45 -16.49
CA PRO A 171 -11.92 -29.83 -16.61
C PRO A 171 -11.47 -30.71 -15.45
N ALA A 172 -10.25 -30.52 -14.92
CA ALA A 172 -9.78 -31.29 -13.77
C ALA A 172 -10.63 -31.02 -12.52
N ILE A 173 -10.98 -29.75 -12.24
CA ILE A 173 -11.81 -29.37 -11.09
C ILE A 173 -13.22 -29.95 -11.23
N GLU A 174 -13.86 -29.83 -12.39
CA GLU A 174 -15.20 -30.37 -12.62
C GLU A 174 -15.20 -31.90 -12.47
N LEU A 175 -14.18 -32.57 -13.04
CA LEU A 175 -13.97 -34.00 -12.85
C LEU A 175 -13.82 -34.31 -11.36
N TYR A 176 -12.88 -33.74 -10.63
CA TYR A 176 -12.70 -34.09 -9.23
C TYR A 176 -13.90 -33.75 -8.34
N ARG A 177 -14.68 -32.69 -8.62
CA ARG A 177 -15.95 -32.40 -7.91
C ARG A 177 -16.96 -33.54 -8.07
N LYS A 178 -17.19 -34.02 -9.29
CA LYS A 178 -18.03 -35.21 -9.51
C LYS A 178 -17.45 -36.46 -8.84
N GLY A 179 -16.13 -36.59 -8.83
CA GLY A 179 -15.44 -37.70 -8.16
C GLY A 179 -15.71 -37.71 -6.66
N VAL A 180 -15.70 -36.54 -6.02
CA VAL A 180 -16.04 -36.37 -4.60
C VAL A 180 -17.52 -36.68 -4.32
N GLU A 181 -18.44 -36.34 -5.22
CA GLU A 181 -19.87 -36.68 -5.06
C GLU A 181 -20.12 -38.19 -5.07
N ILE A 182 -19.38 -38.94 -5.89
CA ILE A 182 -19.62 -40.36 -6.17
C ILE A 182 -18.79 -41.27 -5.27
N TYR A 183 -17.56 -40.86 -5.01
CA TYR A 183 -16.60 -41.54 -4.16
C TYR A 183 -16.24 -40.67 -2.96
N PRO A 184 -17.21 -40.28 -2.10
CA PRO A 184 -16.97 -39.32 -1.02
C PRO A 184 -15.96 -39.82 0.02
N SER A 185 -15.79 -41.14 0.14
CA SER A 185 -14.84 -41.78 1.05
C SER A 185 -13.46 -42.01 0.45
N LEU A 186 -13.17 -41.52 -0.76
CA LEU A 186 -11.89 -41.69 -1.44
C LEU A 186 -11.01 -40.44 -1.21
N PRO A 187 -9.98 -40.50 -0.34
CA PRO A 187 -9.16 -39.32 -0.02
C PRO A 187 -8.50 -38.67 -1.24
N GLN A 188 -8.10 -39.49 -2.21
CA GLN A 188 -7.39 -39.05 -3.42
C GLN A 188 -8.26 -38.15 -4.32
N SER A 189 -9.59 -38.31 -4.31
CA SER A 189 -10.50 -37.45 -5.06
C SER A 189 -10.54 -36.03 -4.47
N HIS A 190 -10.57 -35.93 -3.14
CA HIS A 190 -10.49 -34.64 -2.44
C HIS A 190 -9.11 -34.00 -2.59
N TYR A 191 -8.03 -34.78 -2.51
CA TYR A 191 -6.67 -34.28 -2.75
C TYR A 191 -6.47 -33.77 -4.18
N GLY A 192 -6.92 -34.52 -5.19
CA GLY A 192 -6.83 -34.09 -6.59
C GLY A 192 -7.67 -32.84 -6.88
N LEU A 193 -8.85 -32.72 -6.25
CA LEU A 193 -9.65 -31.49 -6.29
C LEU A 193 -8.87 -30.32 -5.70
N ALA A 194 -8.27 -30.52 -4.52
CA ALA A 194 -7.50 -29.50 -3.83
C ALA A 194 -6.28 -29.04 -4.65
N GLU A 195 -5.52 -29.96 -5.25
CA GLU A 195 -4.38 -29.62 -6.10
C GLU A 195 -4.80 -28.79 -7.33
N ALA A 196 -5.88 -29.17 -8.00
CA ALA A 196 -6.40 -28.45 -9.15
C ALA A 196 -6.86 -27.02 -8.78
N LEU A 197 -7.55 -26.88 -7.64
CA LEU A 197 -7.98 -25.59 -7.09
C LEU A 197 -6.79 -24.73 -6.67
N SER A 198 -5.76 -25.31 -6.04
CA SER A 198 -4.53 -24.62 -5.67
C SER A 198 -3.80 -24.06 -6.89
N ARG A 199 -3.66 -24.82 -7.98
CA ARG A 199 -3.03 -24.31 -9.21
C ARG A 199 -3.83 -23.19 -9.88
N LYS A 200 -5.15 -23.17 -9.66
CA LYS A 200 -6.03 -22.08 -10.09
C LYS A 200 -6.08 -20.90 -9.10
N GLN A 201 -5.34 -20.98 -8.00
CA GLN A 201 -5.31 -19.97 -6.92
C GLN A 201 -6.65 -19.79 -6.19
N GLN A 202 -7.52 -20.81 -6.22
CA GLN A 202 -8.78 -20.83 -5.47
C GLN A 202 -8.54 -21.39 -4.07
N TRP A 203 -7.83 -20.61 -3.24
CA TRP A 203 -7.21 -21.10 -2.01
C TRP A 203 -8.22 -21.60 -0.96
N GLU A 204 -9.35 -20.92 -0.76
CA GLU A 204 -10.34 -21.29 0.26
C GLU A 204 -10.96 -22.66 -0.01
N GLU A 205 -11.39 -22.90 -1.26
CA GLU A 205 -11.94 -24.18 -1.67
C GLU A 205 -10.87 -25.30 -1.63
N ALA A 206 -9.63 -24.98 -2.01
CA ALA A 206 -8.52 -25.93 -1.94
C ALA A 206 -8.25 -26.39 -0.50
N ILE A 207 -8.20 -25.45 0.46
CA ILE A 207 -8.03 -25.74 1.88
C ILE A 207 -9.16 -26.63 2.40
N ALA A 208 -10.41 -26.33 2.04
CA ALA A 208 -11.54 -27.17 2.42
C ALA A 208 -11.40 -28.61 1.89
N ALA A 209 -11.01 -28.77 0.63
CA ALA A 209 -10.79 -30.07 0.01
C ALA A 209 -9.60 -30.83 0.63
N TYR A 210 -8.48 -30.18 0.92
CA TYR A 210 -7.36 -30.81 1.64
C TYR A 210 -7.77 -31.29 3.03
N ASN A 211 -8.53 -30.49 3.78
CA ASN A 211 -9.04 -30.90 5.09
C ASN A 211 -9.92 -32.15 5.00
N GLN A 212 -10.77 -32.27 3.98
CA GLN A 212 -11.55 -33.49 3.74
C GLN A 212 -10.65 -34.69 3.42
N ALA A 213 -9.62 -34.51 2.59
CA ALA A 213 -8.66 -35.58 2.30
C ALA A 213 -7.95 -36.07 3.57
N ILE A 214 -7.56 -35.15 4.47
CA ILE A 214 -6.92 -35.45 5.76
C ILE A 214 -7.88 -36.19 6.71
N ILE A 215 -9.14 -35.77 6.78
CA ILE A 215 -10.17 -36.45 7.60
C ILE A 215 -10.32 -37.91 7.16
N LEU A 216 -10.30 -38.16 5.86
CA LEU A 216 -10.48 -39.51 5.29
C LEU A 216 -9.21 -40.38 5.41
N ASN A 217 -8.02 -39.79 5.33
CA ASN A 217 -6.76 -40.48 5.56
C ASN A 217 -5.73 -39.55 6.25
N PRO A 218 -5.63 -39.62 7.59
CA PRO A 218 -4.77 -38.73 8.38
C PRO A 218 -3.28 -39.13 8.36
N ASN A 219 -2.89 -40.19 7.65
CA ASN A 219 -1.51 -40.68 7.64
C ASN A 219 -0.76 -40.34 6.33
N SER A 220 -1.31 -39.44 5.51
CA SER A 220 -0.70 -39.02 4.24
C SER A 220 0.05 -37.70 4.38
N ASN A 221 1.40 -37.73 4.33
CA ASN A 221 2.21 -36.52 4.41
C ASN A 221 1.89 -35.50 3.29
N LEU A 222 1.57 -35.97 2.08
CA LEU A 222 1.28 -35.13 0.92
C LEU A 222 0.06 -34.24 1.15
N PHE A 223 -0.93 -34.71 1.92
CA PHE A 223 -2.16 -33.94 2.16
C PHE A 223 -1.89 -32.77 3.10
N TYR A 224 -1.10 -33.01 4.15
CA TYR A 224 -0.64 -31.97 5.06
C TYR A 224 0.28 -30.97 4.36
N GLN A 225 1.19 -31.44 3.50
CA GLN A 225 2.06 -30.56 2.72
C GLN A 225 1.25 -29.66 1.77
N GLY A 226 0.32 -30.23 0.99
CA GLY A 226 -0.53 -29.45 0.08
C GLY A 226 -1.44 -28.45 0.80
N LEU A 227 -1.97 -28.82 1.97
CA LEU A 227 -2.71 -27.90 2.84
C LEU A 227 -1.82 -26.76 3.31
N ALA A 228 -0.61 -27.06 3.78
CA ALA A 228 0.34 -26.06 4.25
C ALA A 228 0.76 -25.11 3.12
N ASP A 229 1.05 -25.62 1.92
CA ASP A 229 1.36 -24.82 0.73
C ASP A 229 0.21 -23.85 0.41
N ALA A 230 -1.05 -24.31 0.46
CA ALA A 230 -2.22 -23.46 0.24
C ALA A 230 -2.43 -22.40 1.35
N LEU A 231 -2.15 -22.74 2.61
CA LEU A 231 -2.23 -21.81 3.75
C LEU A 231 -1.16 -20.72 3.68
N VAL A 232 0.05 -21.03 3.19
CA VAL A 232 1.11 -20.03 2.93
C VAL A 232 0.63 -18.98 1.93
N GLN A 233 -0.07 -19.39 0.86
CA GLN A 233 -0.60 -18.47 -0.15
C GLN A 233 -1.68 -17.53 0.40
N GLN A 234 -2.40 -17.93 1.46
CA GLN A 234 -3.31 -17.06 2.22
C GLN A 234 -2.63 -16.26 3.33
N LYS A 235 -1.30 -16.34 3.47
CA LYS A 235 -0.53 -15.74 4.57
C LYS A 235 -0.94 -16.25 5.96
N ASN A 236 -1.56 -17.43 6.03
CA ASN A 236 -1.92 -18.09 7.30
C ASN A 236 -0.77 -19.00 7.75
N TYR A 237 0.36 -18.36 8.08
CA TYR A 237 1.63 -19.05 8.28
C TYR A 237 1.62 -19.99 9.51
N GLU A 238 0.91 -19.66 10.60
CA GLU A 238 0.93 -20.47 11.83
C GLU A 238 0.31 -21.86 11.59
N GLN A 239 -0.83 -21.88 10.89
CA GLN A 239 -1.46 -23.14 10.51
C GLN A 239 -0.61 -23.89 9.48
N ALA A 240 0.03 -23.18 8.55
CA ALA A 240 0.93 -23.82 7.58
C ALA A 240 2.11 -24.52 8.28
N ILE A 241 2.75 -23.85 9.25
CA ILE A 241 3.85 -24.39 10.05
C ILE A 241 3.43 -25.67 10.76
N ALA A 242 2.28 -25.66 11.45
CA ALA A 242 1.76 -26.85 12.13
C ALA A 242 1.51 -28.03 11.16
N ASN A 243 0.99 -27.75 9.96
CA ASN A 243 0.76 -28.78 8.94
C ASN A 243 2.07 -29.29 8.32
N TYR A 244 3.07 -28.44 8.08
CA TYR A 244 4.40 -28.89 7.65
C TYR A 244 5.09 -29.76 8.70
N GLN A 245 5.04 -29.36 9.98
CA GLN A 245 5.54 -30.18 11.08
C GLN A 245 4.85 -31.54 11.10
N LYS A 246 3.53 -31.56 10.88
CA LYS A 246 2.79 -32.83 10.81
C LYS A 246 3.20 -33.70 9.60
N ALA A 247 3.43 -33.08 8.45
CA ALA A 247 3.94 -33.78 7.26
C ALA A 247 5.33 -34.39 7.52
N ILE A 248 6.21 -33.66 8.23
CA ILE A 248 7.54 -34.12 8.63
C ILE A 248 7.46 -35.27 9.64
N GLU A 249 6.57 -35.21 10.63
CA GLU A 249 6.34 -36.32 11.57
C GLU A 249 5.97 -37.63 10.85
N LEU A 250 5.18 -37.52 9.77
CA LEU A 250 4.73 -38.66 8.96
C LEU A 250 5.80 -39.15 7.98
N SER A 251 6.68 -38.26 7.52
CA SER A 251 7.73 -38.55 6.53
C SER A 251 8.96 -37.66 6.72
N PRO A 252 9.88 -38.05 7.62
CA PRO A 252 11.04 -37.22 7.98
C PRO A 252 12.14 -37.16 6.91
N ASP A 253 12.06 -37.98 5.86
CA ASP A 253 13.14 -38.09 4.87
C ASP A 253 12.98 -37.13 3.68
N PHE A 254 11.97 -36.25 3.70
CA PHE A 254 11.66 -35.37 2.57
C PHE A 254 12.21 -33.95 2.76
N SER A 255 13.39 -33.71 2.19
CA SER A 255 14.11 -32.42 2.25
C SER A 255 13.24 -31.21 1.85
N TRP A 256 12.38 -31.37 0.83
CA TRP A 256 11.51 -30.30 0.35
C TRP A 256 10.55 -29.79 1.44
N THR A 257 9.99 -30.65 2.28
CA THR A 257 9.08 -30.22 3.37
C THR A 257 9.80 -29.37 4.40
N TYR A 258 11.05 -29.70 4.74
CA TYR A 258 11.87 -28.88 5.64
C TYR A 258 12.19 -27.51 5.03
N HIS A 259 12.48 -27.45 3.73
CA HIS A 259 12.66 -26.18 3.04
C HIS A 259 11.39 -25.32 3.07
N GLN A 260 10.23 -25.91 2.80
CA GLN A 260 8.94 -25.20 2.85
C GLN A 260 8.56 -24.75 4.27
N LEU A 261 8.84 -25.57 5.28
CA LEU A 261 8.71 -25.18 6.69
C LEU A 261 9.61 -23.98 7.01
N GLY A 262 10.87 -24.03 6.59
CA GLY A 262 11.80 -22.92 6.72
C GLY A 262 11.27 -21.64 6.08
N ASN A 263 10.74 -21.73 4.86
CA ASN A 263 10.15 -20.58 4.15
C ASN A 263 9.00 -19.96 4.95
N ALA A 264 8.07 -20.79 5.46
CA ALA A 264 6.93 -20.32 6.25
C ALA A 264 7.37 -19.68 7.58
N LEU A 265 8.40 -20.22 8.24
CA LEU A 265 8.97 -19.65 9.47
C LEU A 265 9.70 -18.32 9.20
N SER A 266 10.42 -18.22 8.07
CA SER A 266 11.08 -16.98 7.64
C SER A 266 10.09 -15.85 7.38
N GLU A 267 8.91 -16.13 6.82
CA GLU A 267 7.86 -15.14 6.59
C GLU A 267 7.24 -14.59 7.90
N GLN A 268 7.34 -15.34 9.00
CA GLN A 268 6.97 -14.89 10.34
C GLN A 268 8.15 -14.29 11.13
N GLU A 269 9.32 -14.12 10.50
CA GLU A 269 10.54 -13.64 11.17
C GLU A 269 11.02 -14.55 12.32
N ARG A 270 10.61 -15.83 12.33
CA ARG A 270 11.07 -16.85 13.31
C ARG A 270 12.40 -17.45 12.87
N TRP A 271 13.43 -16.60 12.88
CA TRP A 271 14.72 -16.85 12.24
C TRP A 271 15.45 -18.10 12.75
N GLU A 272 15.45 -18.34 14.06
CA GLU A 272 16.13 -19.49 14.67
C GLU A 272 15.49 -20.81 14.25
N GLU A 273 14.16 -20.90 14.30
CA GLU A 273 13.43 -22.10 13.89
C GLU A 273 13.55 -22.35 12.39
N ALA A 274 13.47 -21.29 11.57
CA ALA A 274 13.67 -21.39 10.13
C ALA A 274 15.08 -21.94 9.80
N THR A 275 16.09 -21.43 10.50
CA THR A 275 17.49 -21.87 10.36
C THR A 275 17.63 -23.36 10.66
N VAL A 276 17.02 -23.84 11.76
CA VAL A 276 16.99 -25.28 12.09
C VAL A 276 16.32 -26.10 11.00
N ALA A 277 15.17 -25.65 10.47
CA ALA A 277 14.47 -26.35 9.40
C ALA A 277 15.34 -26.46 8.13
N TYR A 278 15.98 -25.37 7.70
CA TYR A 278 16.88 -25.41 6.54
C TYR A 278 18.08 -26.32 6.77
N TYR A 279 18.68 -26.34 7.96
CA TYR A 279 19.78 -27.26 8.27
C TYR A 279 19.37 -28.74 8.13
N GLN A 280 18.18 -29.10 8.61
CA GLN A 280 17.67 -30.46 8.44
C GLN A 280 17.44 -30.77 6.95
N GLY A 281 16.87 -29.81 6.20
CA GLY A 281 16.70 -29.92 4.75
C GLY A 281 18.01 -30.16 4.00
N ILE A 282 19.07 -29.42 4.36
CA ILE A 282 20.43 -29.58 3.81
C ILE A 282 21.01 -30.95 4.16
N GLY A 283 20.84 -31.42 5.40
CA GLY A 283 21.30 -32.74 5.82
C GLY A 283 20.72 -33.89 4.98
N LEU A 284 19.47 -33.74 4.53
CA LEU A 284 18.77 -34.71 3.67
C LEU A 284 19.12 -34.55 2.19
N ASN A 285 19.29 -33.32 1.69
CA ASN A 285 19.69 -33.05 0.30
C ASN A 285 20.73 -31.92 0.21
N PRO A 286 22.04 -32.25 0.30
CA PRO A 286 23.10 -31.25 0.25
C PRO A 286 23.24 -30.54 -1.10
N LYS A 287 22.64 -31.06 -2.18
CA LYS A 287 22.73 -30.50 -3.54
C LYS A 287 21.62 -29.51 -3.87
N PHE A 288 20.80 -29.13 -2.90
CA PHE A 288 19.74 -28.17 -3.10
C PHE A 288 20.17 -26.77 -2.66
N PHE A 289 20.62 -25.95 -3.61
CA PHE A 289 21.14 -24.61 -3.35
C PHE A 289 20.13 -23.68 -2.64
N GLY A 290 18.82 -23.89 -2.86
CA GLY A 290 17.76 -23.02 -2.33
C GLY A 290 17.74 -22.92 -0.80
N SER A 291 18.15 -23.97 -0.08
CA SER A 291 18.24 -23.91 1.40
C SER A 291 19.45 -23.11 1.88
N TYR A 292 20.60 -23.21 1.20
CA TYR A 292 21.77 -22.39 1.49
C TYR A 292 21.50 -20.91 1.20
N TYR A 293 20.86 -20.62 0.06
CA TYR A 293 20.41 -19.28 -0.29
C TYR A 293 19.50 -18.67 0.79
N LYS A 294 18.51 -19.42 1.29
CA LYS A 294 17.61 -18.94 2.34
C LYS A 294 18.30 -18.71 3.68
N LEU A 295 19.28 -19.53 4.05
CA LEU A 295 20.13 -19.27 5.22
C LEU A 295 20.91 -17.96 5.05
N GLY A 296 21.49 -17.71 3.87
CA GLY A 296 22.14 -16.45 3.55
C GLY A 296 21.20 -15.24 3.66
N GLU A 297 19.95 -15.38 3.19
CA GLU A 297 18.92 -14.33 3.29
C GLU A 297 18.60 -14.00 4.76
N ILE A 298 18.44 -15.02 5.61
CA ILE A 298 18.22 -14.83 7.06
C ILE A 298 19.42 -14.12 7.71
N CYS A 299 20.64 -14.57 7.43
CA CYS A 299 21.85 -13.94 7.97
C CYS A 299 21.96 -12.47 7.53
N SER A 300 21.64 -12.16 6.27
CA SER A 300 21.64 -10.80 5.74
C SER A 300 20.61 -9.90 6.44
N LYS A 301 19.36 -10.38 6.63
CA LYS A 301 18.29 -9.62 7.33
C LYS A 301 18.58 -9.40 8.81
N THR A 302 19.30 -10.33 9.44
CA THR A 302 19.70 -10.24 10.86
C THR A 302 21.02 -9.48 11.07
N GLY A 303 21.59 -8.87 10.01
CA GLY A 303 22.82 -8.07 10.08
C GLY A 303 24.12 -8.89 10.16
N LYS A 304 24.04 -10.21 10.03
CA LYS A 304 25.20 -11.13 10.05
C LYS A 304 25.77 -11.30 8.65
N HIS A 305 26.27 -10.22 8.06
CA HIS A 305 26.67 -10.18 6.65
C HIS A 305 27.83 -11.15 6.31
N GLU A 306 28.80 -11.34 7.21
CA GLU A 306 29.89 -12.32 7.01
C GLU A 306 29.38 -13.78 6.91
N GLU A 307 28.42 -14.16 7.76
CA GLU A 307 27.80 -15.48 7.69
C GLU A 307 26.98 -15.65 6.40
N ALA A 308 26.28 -14.59 5.97
CA ALA A 308 25.51 -14.59 4.74
C ALA A 308 26.40 -14.84 3.51
N ILE A 309 27.56 -14.19 3.44
CA ILE A 309 28.57 -14.39 2.39
C ILE A 309 28.98 -15.87 2.30
N ASN A 310 29.25 -16.51 3.43
CA ASN A 310 29.62 -17.93 3.45
C ASN A 310 28.48 -18.83 2.92
N TRP A 311 27.23 -18.58 3.32
CA TRP A 311 26.08 -19.34 2.82
C TRP A 311 25.84 -19.14 1.32
N TYR A 312 25.97 -17.91 0.81
CA TYR A 312 25.83 -17.65 -0.61
C TYR A 312 26.96 -18.29 -1.43
N ARG A 313 28.21 -18.29 -0.95
CA ARG A 313 29.32 -19.02 -1.59
C ARG A 313 29.03 -20.52 -1.67
N GLN A 314 28.51 -21.14 -0.60
CA GLN A 314 28.09 -22.54 -0.62
C GLN A 314 26.94 -22.81 -1.60
N ALA A 315 25.99 -21.87 -1.74
CA ALA A 315 24.94 -21.98 -2.75
C ALA A 315 25.51 -21.92 -4.18
N LEU A 316 26.49 -21.04 -4.43
CA LEU A 316 27.19 -20.89 -5.71
C LEU A 316 28.03 -22.12 -6.08
N GLU A 317 28.66 -22.80 -5.11
CA GLU A 317 29.36 -24.06 -5.35
C GLU A 317 28.44 -25.14 -5.97
N ILE A 318 27.14 -25.09 -5.66
CA ILE A 318 26.12 -26.01 -6.17
C ILE A 318 25.55 -25.54 -7.50
N ASN A 319 25.29 -24.24 -7.64
CA ASN A 319 24.71 -23.63 -8.84
C ASN A 319 25.49 -22.38 -9.27
N PRO A 320 26.65 -22.56 -9.94
CA PRO A 320 27.55 -21.46 -10.29
C PRO A 320 26.98 -20.52 -11.35
N ASP A 321 26.06 -21.00 -12.20
CA ASP A 321 25.54 -20.20 -13.32
C ASP A 321 24.31 -19.34 -12.91
N SER A 322 24.10 -19.12 -11.60
CA SER A 322 22.95 -18.38 -11.09
C SER A 322 23.27 -16.91 -10.90
N PHE A 323 22.78 -16.07 -11.83
CA PHE A 323 22.91 -14.62 -11.72
C PHE A 323 22.38 -14.07 -10.38
N TRP A 324 21.30 -14.66 -9.84
CA TRP A 324 20.68 -14.25 -8.58
C TRP A 324 21.59 -14.50 -7.37
N LEU A 325 22.33 -15.61 -7.37
CA LEU A 325 23.28 -15.91 -6.30
C LEU A 325 24.50 -14.98 -6.35
N HIS A 326 25.04 -14.71 -7.54
CA HIS A 326 26.08 -13.70 -7.74
C HIS A 326 25.62 -12.31 -7.27
N PHE A 327 24.41 -11.89 -7.65
CA PHE A 327 23.84 -10.61 -7.24
C PHE A 327 23.68 -10.49 -5.72
N THR A 328 23.13 -11.53 -5.07
CA THR A 328 22.90 -11.51 -3.61
C THR A 328 24.18 -11.63 -2.81
N LEU A 329 25.19 -12.36 -3.31
CA LEU A 329 26.54 -12.33 -2.76
C LEU A 329 27.18 -10.95 -2.90
N GLY A 330 27.07 -10.31 -4.06
CA GLY A 330 27.57 -8.94 -4.30
C GLY A 330 26.95 -7.93 -3.33
N ASN A 331 25.64 -8.02 -3.07
CA ASN A 331 24.97 -7.17 -2.07
C ASN A 331 25.55 -7.39 -0.67
N ALA A 332 25.73 -8.64 -0.25
CA ALA A 332 26.29 -8.95 1.07
C ALA A 332 27.74 -8.45 1.24
N LEU A 333 28.56 -8.59 0.20
CA LEU A 333 29.94 -8.08 0.17
C LEU A 333 29.97 -6.54 0.19
N CYS A 334 28.98 -5.87 -0.41
CA CYS A 334 28.86 -4.42 -0.34
C CYS A 334 28.59 -3.92 1.09
N GLU A 335 27.76 -4.63 1.86
CA GLU A 335 27.49 -4.30 3.27
C GLU A 335 28.73 -4.49 4.17
N THR A 336 29.60 -5.44 3.85
CA THR A 336 30.90 -5.62 4.53
C THR A 336 32.02 -4.72 3.99
N GLN A 337 31.73 -3.86 3.01
CA GLN A 337 32.68 -2.98 2.32
C GLN A 337 33.79 -3.71 1.55
N GLU A 338 33.59 -4.98 1.20
CA GLU A 338 34.46 -5.77 0.33
C GLU A 338 34.18 -5.43 -1.16
N PHE A 339 34.36 -4.16 -1.51
CA PHE A 339 33.89 -3.60 -2.77
C PHE A 339 34.48 -4.29 -4.02
N ASP A 340 35.75 -4.68 -4.03
CA ASP A 340 36.37 -5.29 -5.21
C ASP A 340 35.81 -6.70 -5.52
N GLU A 341 35.52 -7.49 -4.49
CA GLU A 341 34.84 -8.77 -4.64
C GLU A 341 33.39 -8.54 -5.07
N ALA A 342 32.68 -7.59 -4.44
CA ALA A 342 31.32 -7.24 -4.82
C ALA A 342 31.20 -6.85 -6.30
N LEU A 343 32.15 -6.06 -6.82
CA LEU A 343 32.21 -5.70 -8.24
C LEU A 343 32.33 -6.94 -9.14
N THR A 344 33.18 -7.90 -8.76
CA THR A 344 33.39 -9.13 -9.53
C THR A 344 32.11 -9.95 -9.59
N GLU A 345 31.42 -10.11 -8.46
CA GLU A 345 30.15 -10.82 -8.39
C GLU A 345 29.04 -10.12 -9.19
N TYR A 346 28.93 -8.79 -9.11
CA TYR A 346 27.97 -8.05 -9.96
C TYR A 346 28.28 -8.18 -11.45
N TYR A 347 29.56 -8.14 -11.86
CA TYR A 347 29.92 -8.36 -13.26
C TYR A 347 29.55 -9.77 -13.73
N GLN A 348 29.74 -10.81 -12.89
CA GLN A 348 29.29 -12.16 -13.20
C GLN A 348 27.76 -12.24 -13.34
N ALA A 349 26.99 -11.63 -12.43
CA ALA A 349 25.54 -11.57 -12.56
C ALA A 349 25.08 -10.92 -13.88
N ILE A 350 25.74 -9.82 -14.28
CA ILE A 350 25.46 -9.13 -15.55
C ILE A 350 25.92 -9.95 -16.77
N GLU A 351 27.00 -10.72 -16.66
CA GLU A 351 27.46 -11.61 -17.74
C GLU A 351 26.42 -12.69 -18.07
N PHE A 352 25.77 -13.26 -17.04
CA PHE A 352 24.68 -14.22 -17.22
C PHE A 352 23.39 -13.58 -17.75
N GLU A 353 23.03 -12.38 -17.29
CA GLU A 353 21.79 -11.68 -17.67
C GLU A 353 22.04 -10.23 -18.14
N PRO A 354 22.66 -10.03 -19.31
CA PRO A 354 23.15 -8.72 -19.76
C PRO A 354 22.06 -7.74 -20.22
N ASN A 355 20.82 -8.20 -20.34
CA ASN A 355 19.67 -7.37 -20.75
C ASN A 355 18.77 -6.98 -19.57
N THR A 356 19.25 -7.18 -18.34
CA THR A 356 18.49 -6.90 -17.11
C THR A 356 18.95 -5.58 -16.51
N ASP A 357 18.16 -4.51 -16.71
CA ASP A 357 18.48 -3.14 -16.32
C ASP A 357 18.76 -2.97 -14.83
N TRP A 358 17.99 -3.63 -13.96
CA TRP A 358 18.10 -3.50 -12.51
C TRP A 358 19.36 -4.15 -11.89
N LEU A 359 20.17 -4.88 -12.66
CA LEU A 359 21.46 -5.43 -12.19
C LEU A 359 22.59 -4.39 -12.19
N TYR A 360 22.51 -3.35 -13.02
CA TYR A 360 23.54 -2.33 -13.19
C TYR A 360 23.63 -1.30 -12.04
N PRO A 361 22.54 -0.86 -11.39
CA PRO A 361 22.60 0.20 -10.39
C PRO A 361 23.41 -0.13 -9.14
N PRO A 362 23.31 -1.35 -8.55
CA PRO A 362 24.16 -1.73 -7.41
C PRO A 362 25.65 -1.68 -7.76
N LEU A 363 26.01 -2.09 -8.98
CA LEU A 363 27.36 -1.94 -9.52
C LEU A 363 27.78 -0.47 -9.62
N GLY A 364 26.91 0.40 -10.17
CA GLY A 364 27.15 1.84 -10.28
C GLY A 364 27.39 2.50 -8.91
N LYS A 365 26.59 2.14 -7.90
CA LYS A 365 26.73 2.62 -6.51
C LYS A 365 28.07 2.25 -5.89
N VAL A 366 28.53 1.01 -6.06
CA VAL A 366 29.85 0.59 -5.56
C VAL A 366 30.98 1.34 -6.26
N LEU A 367 30.86 1.56 -7.58
CA LEU A 367 31.84 2.35 -8.34
C LEU A 367 31.91 3.80 -7.88
N ILE A 368 30.77 4.43 -7.55
CA ILE A 368 30.71 5.76 -6.93
C ILE A 368 31.40 5.76 -5.57
N ALA A 369 31.12 4.77 -4.71
CA ALA A 369 31.76 4.66 -3.40
C ALA A 369 33.29 4.52 -3.50
N GLN A 370 33.79 3.88 -4.56
CA GLN A 370 35.22 3.80 -4.90
C GLN A 370 35.76 5.02 -5.67
N GLN A 371 34.95 6.06 -5.91
CA GLN A 371 35.30 7.24 -6.71
C GLN A 371 35.70 6.91 -8.17
N ARG A 372 35.19 5.80 -8.72
CA ARG A 372 35.39 5.35 -10.11
C ARG A 372 34.25 5.83 -11.00
N TRP A 373 34.02 7.13 -10.97
CA TRP A 373 32.92 7.85 -11.61
C TRP A 373 32.76 7.52 -13.11
N ASP A 374 33.83 7.53 -13.91
CA ASP A 374 33.78 7.24 -15.35
C ASP A 374 33.20 5.85 -15.66
N GLN A 375 33.43 4.89 -14.77
CA GLN A 375 32.91 3.54 -14.90
C GLN A 375 31.46 3.46 -14.42
N ALA A 376 31.13 4.17 -13.33
CA ALA A 376 29.75 4.28 -12.85
C ALA A 376 28.84 4.89 -13.93
N ILE A 377 29.29 5.96 -14.60
CA ILE A 377 28.58 6.59 -15.72
C ILE A 377 28.33 5.58 -16.85
N LYS A 378 29.34 4.80 -17.25
CA LYS A 378 29.17 3.76 -18.28
C LYS A 378 28.14 2.71 -17.89
N VAL A 379 28.14 2.30 -16.62
CA VAL A 379 27.19 1.32 -16.07
C VAL A 379 25.77 1.87 -16.05
N TYR A 380 25.57 3.10 -15.56
CA TYR A 380 24.25 3.74 -15.57
C TYR A 380 23.76 4.06 -16.98
N CYS A 381 24.63 4.51 -17.89
CA CYS A 381 24.30 4.65 -19.30
C CYS A 381 23.80 3.33 -19.89
N LYS A 382 24.45 2.21 -19.55
CA LYS A 382 24.00 0.89 -20.02
C LYS A 382 22.64 0.51 -19.45
N ALA A 383 22.39 0.79 -18.17
CA ALA A 383 21.10 0.57 -17.54
C ALA A 383 19.98 1.38 -18.23
N VAL A 384 20.26 2.65 -18.56
CA VAL A 384 19.36 3.54 -19.30
C VAL A 384 19.15 3.08 -20.75
N GLU A 385 20.17 2.55 -21.44
CA GLU A 385 20.00 1.96 -22.77
C GLU A 385 19.00 0.80 -22.76
N LEU A 386 19.07 -0.07 -21.73
CA LEU A 386 18.21 -1.24 -21.58
C LEU A 386 16.78 -0.85 -21.19
N ASN A 387 16.64 0.17 -20.34
CA ASN A 387 15.35 0.67 -19.90
C ASN A 387 15.30 2.21 -19.88
N SER A 388 15.17 2.78 -21.07
CA SER A 388 15.14 4.23 -21.30
C SER A 388 13.91 4.95 -20.71
N ASN A 389 12.95 4.19 -20.18
CA ASN A 389 11.76 4.72 -19.51
C ASN A 389 11.87 4.70 -17.98
N ASN A 390 12.96 4.15 -17.42
CA ASN A 390 13.16 4.09 -15.98
C ASN A 390 13.76 5.41 -15.48
N LEU A 391 12.88 6.28 -14.97
CA LEU A 391 13.21 7.62 -14.50
C LEU A 391 14.24 7.62 -13.37
N TRP A 392 14.19 6.62 -12.47
CA TRP A 392 15.15 6.50 -11.39
C TRP A 392 16.58 6.25 -11.93
N LEU A 393 16.73 5.46 -12.99
CA LEU A 393 18.05 5.26 -13.63
C LEU A 393 18.59 6.54 -14.25
N LEU A 394 17.70 7.35 -14.83
CA LEU A 394 18.06 8.65 -15.41
C LEU A 394 18.50 9.64 -14.34
N ASP A 395 17.79 9.67 -13.20
CA ASP A 395 18.17 10.51 -12.05
C ASP A 395 19.52 10.07 -11.48
N GLN A 396 19.75 8.76 -11.26
CA GLN A 396 21.03 8.26 -10.77
C GLN A 396 22.20 8.59 -11.71
N LEU A 397 21.99 8.47 -13.03
CA LEU A 397 22.99 8.85 -14.03
C LEU A 397 23.31 10.35 -13.94
N ALA A 398 22.29 11.20 -13.79
CA ALA A 398 22.46 12.64 -13.74
C ALA A 398 23.10 13.11 -12.44
N GLU A 399 22.71 12.57 -11.29
CA GLU A 399 23.37 12.83 -10.00
C GLU A 399 24.87 12.52 -10.11
N THR A 400 25.21 11.36 -10.68
CA THR A 400 26.61 10.95 -10.91
C THR A 400 27.38 11.97 -11.77
N LEU A 401 26.74 12.52 -12.81
CA LEU A 401 27.35 13.49 -13.71
C LEU A 401 27.46 14.89 -13.09
N ILE A 402 26.47 15.30 -12.28
CA ILE A 402 26.48 16.57 -11.53
C ILE A 402 27.59 16.56 -10.47
N GLU A 403 27.76 15.45 -9.75
CA GLU A 403 28.82 15.30 -8.74
C GLU A 403 30.23 15.40 -9.36
N GLN A 404 30.40 14.98 -10.61
CA GLN A 404 31.62 15.18 -11.39
C GLN A 404 31.82 16.60 -11.94
N GLN A 405 30.85 17.52 -11.75
CA GLN A 405 30.82 18.86 -12.36
C GLN A 405 30.81 18.85 -13.90
N GLU A 406 30.45 17.72 -14.53
CA GLU A 406 30.32 17.60 -15.97
C GLU A 406 28.89 17.93 -16.44
N ILE A 407 28.45 19.17 -16.16
CA ILE A 407 27.08 19.64 -16.45
C ILE A 407 26.75 19.53 -17.94
N GLU A 408 27.71 19.82 -18.84
CA GLU A 408 27.52 19.69 -20.29
C GLU A 408 27.29 18.23 -20.72
N THR A 409 28.01 17.28 -20.13
CA THR A 409 27.82 15.85 -20.37
C THR A 409 26.43 15.41 -19.89
N ALA A 410 25.98 15.89 -18.72
CA ALA A 410 24.64 15.65 -18.20
C ALA A 410 23.53 16.18 -19.12
N ILE A 411 23.68 17.42 -19.64
CA ILE A 411 22.75 17.99 -20.61
C ILE A 411 22.71 17.12 -21.87
N SER A 412 23.85 16.72 -22.42
CA SER A 412 23.90 15.87 -23.62
C SER A 412 23.21 14.52 -23.40
N VAL A 413 23.41 13.88 -22.24
CA VAL A 413 22.78 12.61 -21.89
C VAL A 413 21.26 12.76 -21.82
N TYR A 414 20.76 13.79 -21.17
CA TYR A 414 19.32 14.05 -21.09
C TYR A 414 18.72 14.39 -22.47
N GLN A 415 19.44 15.12 -23.32
CA GLN A 415 19.02 15.37 -24.69
C GLN A 415 18.91 14.07 -25.51
N GLU A 416 19.85 13.13 -25.37
CA GLU A 416 19.74 11.80 -25.99
C GLU A 416 18.56 11.01 -25.42
N CYS A 417 18.33 11.07 -24.10
CA CYS A 417 17.15 10.46 -23.48
C CYS A 417 15.84 10.99 -24.09
N LEU A 418 15.74 12.31 -24.31
CA LEU A 418 14.57 12.91 -24.94
C LEU A 418 14.40 12.55 -26.41
N LYS A 419 15.46 12.15 -27.13
CA LYS A 419 15.31 11.58 -28.48
C LYS A 419 14.62 10.22 -28.45
N ILE A 420 14.87 9.43 -27.40
CA ILE A 420 14.26 8.11 -27.22
C ILE A 420 12.82 8.26 -26.69
N ASN A 421 12.63 9.08 -25.66
CA ASN A 421 11.32 9.38 -25.09
C ASN A 421 11.09 10.90 -24.93
N PRO A 422 10.50 11.55 -25.95
CA PRO A 422 10.20 12.97 -25.88
C PRO A 422 9.17 13.36 -24.81
N LYS A 423 8.43 12.39 -24.25
CA LYS A 423 7.36 12.57 -23.27
C LYS A 423 7.81 12.33 -21.82
N ALA A 424 9.10 12.21 -21.55
CA ALA A 424 9.62 12.14 -20.19
C ALA A 424 9.62 13.54 -19.56
N ASP A 425 8.54 13.92 -18.88
CA ASP A 425 8.37 15.24 -18.25
C ASP A 425 9.43 15.54 -17.20
N ILE A 426 9.82 14.57 -16.37
CA ILE A 426 10.86 14.75 -15.36
C ILE A 426 12.22 15.08 -15.99
N VAL A 427 12.54 14.53 -17.17
CA VAL A 427 13.79 14.80 -17.88
C VAL A 427 13.81 16.24 -18.37
N HIS A 428 12.68 16.73 -18.90
CA HIS A 428 12.53 18.14 -19.26
C HIS A 428 12.66 19.05 -18.03
N TYR A 429 12.10 18.67 -16.88
CA TYR A 429 12.26 19.43 -15.63
C TYR A 429 13.72 19.47 -15.15
N ASN A 430 14.41 18.33 -15.15
CA ASN A 430 15.82 18.23 -14.74
C ASN A 430 16.74 19.00 -15.70
N LEU A 431 16.50 18.94 -17.01
CA LEU A 431 17.17 19.81 -17.98
C LEU A 431 16.93 21.29 -17.67
N GLY A 432 15.70 21.67 -17.33
CA GLY A 432 15.37 23.02 -16.89
C GLY A 432 16.20 23.47 -15.69
N ASN A 433 16.40 22.60 -14.69
CA ASN A 433 17.25 22.86 -13.54
C ASN A 433 18.73 22.99 -13.90
N LEU A 434 19.24 22.14 -14.80
CA LEU A 434 20.64 22.24 -15.29
C LEU A 434 20.86 23.54 -16.06
N TYR A 435 19.98 23.88 -16.99
CA TYR A 435 20.04 25.15 -17.73
C TYR A 435 19.93 26.36 -16.80
N LYS A 436 19.06 26.29 -15.78
CA LYS A 436 18.98 27.30 -14.71
C LYS A 436 20.32 27.48 -14.00
N SER A 437 21.01 26.38 -13.64
CA SER A 437 22.32 26.44 -12.97
C SER A 437 23.41 27.09 -13.83
N GLN A 438 23.30 26.99 -15.15
CA GLN A 438 24.18 27.64 -16.13
C GLN A 438 23.73 29.05 -16.52
N SER A 439 22.66 29.58 -15.91
CA SER A 439 22.04 30.85 -16.30
C SER A 439 21.55 30.90 -17.77
N GLN A 440 21.27 29.73 -18.37
CA GLN A 440 20.66 29.60 -19.70
C GLN A 440 19.13 29.68 -19.57
N TRP A 441 18.62 30.91 -19.46
CA TRP A 441 17.23 31.17 -19.06
C TRP A 441 16.21 30.72 -20.12
N GLU A 442 16.49 30.94 -21.39
CA GLU A 442 15.60 30.62 -22.50
C GLU A 442 15.41 29.09 -22.63
N GLU A 443 16.50 28.33 -22.57
CA GLU A 443 16.50 26.87 -22.58
C GLU A 443 15.83 26.29 -21.33
N ALA A 444 16.06 26.90 -20.16
CA ALA A 444 15.38 26.51 -18.92
C ALA A 444 13.87 26.69 -19.03
N ILE A 445 13.40 27.86 -19.52
CA ILE A 445 11.99 28.15 -19.73
C ILE A 445 11.37 27.13 -20.70
N ALA A 446 12.02 26.88 -21.84
CA ALA A 446 11.52 25.92 -22.83
C ALA A 446 11.40 24.51 -22.24
N SER A 447 12.39 24.10 -21.45
CA SER A 447 12.41 22.78 -20.81
C SER A 447 11.29 22.64 -19.77
N TYR A 448 11.12 23.62 -18.87
CA TYR A 448 9.99 23.58 -17.92
C TYR A 448 8.63 23.66 -18.62
N GLN A 449 8.49 24.45 -19.68
CA GLN A 449 7.25 24.49 -20.47
C GLN A 449 6.93 23.14 -21.11
N ASN A 450 7.94 22.43 -21.62
CA ASN A 450 7.74 21.07 -22.12
C ASN A 450 7.30 20.11 -21.01
N ALA A 451 7.92 20.18 -19.82
CA ALA A 451 7.51 19.38 -18.66
C ALA A 451 6.04 19.64 -18.30
N ILE A 452 5.61 20.91 -18.24
CA ILE A 452 4.21 21.30 -17.97
C ILE A 452 3.25 20.84 -19.07
N ASN A 453 3.65 20.96 -20.35
CA ASN A 453 2.82 20.55 -21.48
C ASN A 453 2.56 19.04 -21.47
N ILE A 454 3.53 18.25 -21.01
CA ILE A 454 3.40 16.81 -20.86
C ILE A 454 2.59 16.46 -19.61
N ASN A 455 2.91 17.07 -18.47
CA ASN A 455 2.27 16.80 -17.19
C ASN A 455 1.96 18.11 -16.41
N PRO A 456 0.75 18.67 -16.58
CA PRO A 456 0.40 19.99 -16.04
C PRO A 456 -0.02 19.98 -14.55
N LYS A 457 0.16 18.86 -13.84
CA LYS A 457 -0.29 18.68 -12.45
C LYS A 457 0.85 18.66 -11.41
N ILE A 458 2.09 18.85 -11.84
CA ILE A 458 3.26 18.86 -10.96
C ILE A 458 3.59 20.30 -10.59
N ALA A 459 3.51 20.63 -9.29
CA ALA A 459 3.67 21.99 -8.79
C ALA A 459 5.10 22.53 -9.01
N GLU A 460 6.09 21.66 -8.85
CA GLU A 460 7.52 21.96 -8.95
C GLU A 460 7.89 22.52 -10.33
N TYR A 461 7.20 22.10 -11.40
CA TYR A 461 7.45 22.59 -12.76
C TYR A 461 7.04 24.07 -12.91
N TYR A 462 5.91 24.44 -12.29
CA TYR A 462 5.41 25.81 -12.28
C TYR A 462 6.28 26.69 -11.38
N ALA A 463 6.71 26.19 -10.22
CA ALA A 463 7.61 26.91 -9.33
C ALA A 463 8.97 27.17 -9.98
N GLY A 464 9.52 26.20 -10.72
CA GLY A 464 10.74 26.37 -11.51
C GLY A 464 10.62 27.49 -12.53
N LEU A 465 9.51 27.56 -13.30
CA LEU A 465 9.25 28.70 -14.19
C LEU A 465 9.10 30.02 -13.44
N GLY A 466 8.35 30.02 -12.33
CA GLY A 466 8.13 31.21 -11.51
C GLY A 466 9.43 31.82 -11.02
N GLU A 467 10.37 30.99 -10.58
CA GLU A 467 11.72 31.40 -10.16
C GLU A 467 12.51 32.01 -11.32
N ILE A 468 12.48 31.42 -12.53
CA ILE A 468 13.18 32.00 -13.69
C ILE A 468 12.60 33.36 -14.07
N TRP A 469 11.27 33.50 -14.10
CA TRP A 469 10.63 34.78 -14.42
C TRP A 469 10.92 35.84 -13.36
N LEU A 470 11.03 35.44 -12.09
CA LEU A 470 11.48 36.32 -11.00
C LEU A 470 12.90 36.82 -11.24
N LYS A 471 13.85 35.93 -11.59
CA LYS A 471 15.23 36.33 -11.94
C LYS A 471 15.31 37.22 -13.19
N LYS A 472 14.38 37.07 -14.13
CA LYS A 472 14.21 37.98 -15.29
C LYS A 472 13.45 39.29 -14.95
N GLN A 473 13.05 39.48 -13.70
CA GLN A 473 12.28 40.64 -13.20
C GLN A 473 10.88 40.81 -13.82
N GLU A 474 10.31 39.75 -14.41
CA GLU A 474 8.93 39.71 -14.90
C GLU A 474 7.99 39.28 -13.78
N LEU A 475 7.79 40.18 -12.80
CA LEU A 475 7.16 39.87 -11.50
C LEU A 475 5.72 39.34 -11.63
N ASP A 476 4.92 39.86 -12.56
CA ASP A 476 3.53 39.44 -12.75
C ASP A 476 3.42 38.00 -13.28
N LEU A 477 4.31 37.63 -14.22
CA LEU A 477 4.40 36.27 -14.74
C LEU A 477 4.90 35.32 -13.66
N ALA A 478 5.94 35.72 -12.93
CA ALA A 478 6.47 34.95 -11.81
C ALA A 478 5.37 34.65 -10.77
N MET A 479 4.67 35.68 -10.31
CA MET A 479 3.56 35.56 -9.36
C MET A 479 2.48 34.59 -9.86
N SER A 480 2.09 34.71 -11.13
CA SER A 480 1.08 33.83 -11.74
C SER A 480 1.48 32.35 -11.69
N TYR A 481 2.71 32.02 -12.11
CA TYR A 481 3.20 30.63 -12.08
C TYR A 481 3.35 30.10 -10.65
N LEU A 482 3.83 30.91 -9.72
CA LEU A 482 3.98 30.53 -8.30
C LEU A 482 2.61 30.29 -7.63
N MET A 483 1.61 31.12 -7.92
CA MET A 483 0.24 30.91 -7.45
C MET A 483 -0.40 29.65 -8.05
N ASP A 484 -0.11 29.34 -9.32
CA ASP A 484 -0.54 28.09 -9.94
C ASP A 484 0.14 26.86 -9.30
N ALA A 485 1.41 26.97 -8.90
CA ALA A 485 2.10 25.93 -8.15
C ALA A 485 1.44 25.69 -6.77
N LEU A 486 1.13 26.77 -6.03
CA LEU A 486 0.47 26.67 -4.73
C LEU A 486 -0.96 26.11 -4.80
N LYS A 487 -1.68 26.31 -5.91
CA LYS A 487 -2.97 25.64 -6.14
C LYS A 487 -2.84 24.13 -6.36
N MET A 488 -1.67 23.63 -6.74
CA MET A 488 -1.42 22.19 -6.88
C MET A 488 -0.90 21.59 -5.57
N LYS A 489 -0.01 22.33 -4.91
CA LYS A 489 0.67 21.94 -3.68
C LYS A 489 0.74 23.15 -2.73
N PRO A 490 -0.28 23.34 -1.86
CA PRO A 490 -0.37 24.50 -0.97
C PRO A 490 0.74 24.60 0.07
N ASP A 491 1.53 23.55 0.30
CA ASP A 491 2.70 23.58 1.17
C ASP A 491 4.05 23.69 0.43
N LEU A 492 4.05 24.11 -0.84
CA LEU A 492 5.29 24.29 -1.60
C LEU A 492 6.09 25.49 -1.07
N ILE A 493 7.00 25.22 -0.14
CA ILE A 493 7.82 26.21 0.59
C ILE A 493 8.52 27.18 -0.37
N SER A 494 9.17 26.68 -1.42
CA SER A 494 9.92 27.50 -2.39
C SER A 494 9.04 28.51 -3.12
N ALA A 495 7.75 28.20 -3.34
CA ALA A 495 6.83 29.14 -3.97
C ALA A 495 6.54 30.34 -3.05
N TYR A 496 6.36 30.12 -1.75
CA TYR A 496 6.19 31.21 -0.77
C TYR A 496 7.44 32.08 -0.63
N GLU A 497 8.62 31.49 -0.71
CA GLU A 497 9.90 32.22 -0.65
C GLU A 497 10.03 33.17 -1.84
N ASN A 498 9.78 32.66 -3.05
CA ASN A 498 9.79 33.47 -4.27
C ASN A 498 8.67 34.54 -4.28
N ILE A 499 7.47 34.22 -3.77
CA ILE A 499 6.39 35.22 -3.62
C ILE A 499 6.79 36.31 -2.61
N ALA A 500 7.47 35.96 -1.52
CA ALA A 500 7.96 36.94 -0.55
C ALA A 500 9.00 37.88 -1.17
N GLU A 501 9.94 37.37 -1.99
CA GLU A 501 10.89 38.19 -2.76
C GLU A 501 10.13 39.17 -3.69
N ILE A 502 9.09 38.70 -4.39
CA ILE A 502 8.25 39.59 -5.22
C ILE A 502 7.56 40.68 -4.37
N LEU A 503 7.02 40.31 -3.20
CA LEU A 503 6.36 41.26 -2.29
C LEU A 503 7.35 42.32 -1.75
N GLN A 504 8.60 41.92 -1.47
CA GLN A 504 9.66 42.87 -1.10
C GLN A 504 9.99 43.84 -2.25
N HIS A 505 10.11 43.34 -3.49
CA HIS A 505 10.29 44.21 -4.67
C HIS A 505 9.13 45.21 -4.86
N GLN A 506 7.92 44.86 -4.42
CA GLN A 506 6.76 45.74 -4.40
C GLN A 506 6.70 46.69 -3.19
N GLY A 507 7.65 46.61 -2.25
CA GLY A 507 7.68 47.39 -1.00
C GLY A 507 6.71 46.90 0.08
N ARG A 508 6.10 45.71 -0.08
CA ARG A 508 5.12 45.12 0.84
C ARG A 508 5.79 44.26 1.90
N ASN A 509 6.70 44.85 2.67
CA ASN A 509 7.63 44.13 3.54
C ASN A 509 6.96 43.31 4.65
N GLU A 510 5.93 43.84 5.32
CA GLU A 510 5.22 43.09 6.37
C GLU A 510 4.53 41.83 5.83
N GLU A 511 3.97 41.94 4.62
CA GLU A 511 3.31 40.84 3.93
C GLU A 511 4.33 39.81 3.44
N ALA A 512 5.49 40.26 2.95
CA ALA A 512 6.60 39.38 2.58
C ALA A 512 7.10 38.56 3.78
N VAL A 513 7.27 39.19 4.95
CA VAL A 513 7.68 38.51 6.19
C VAL A 513 6.66 37.43 6.59
N LYS A 514 5.36 37.73 6.49
CA LYS A 514 4.30 36.76 6.80
C LYS A 514 4.26 35.62 5.79
N CYS A 515 4.38 35.94 4.50
CA CYS A 515 4.44 34.95 3.42
C CYS A 515 5.65 34.01 3.60
N PHE A 516 6.83 34.56 3.87
CA PHE A 516 8.05 33.77 4.02
C PHE A 516 8.04 32.89 5.27
N ASN A 517 7.87 33.50 6.45
CA ASN A 517 8.02 32.79 7.72
C ASN A 517 6.81 31.94 8.04
N TYR A 518 5.62 32.48 7.74
CA TYR A 518 4.41 31.79 8.12
C TYR A 518 3.79 30.99 6.99
N LYS A 519 4.14 31.23 5.72
CA LYS A 519 3.41 30.69 4.56
C LYS A 519 1.99 31.26 4.51
N ASP A 520 1.85 32.54 4.86
CA ASP A 520 0.60 33.28 4.86
C ASP A 520 0.49 34.15 3.61
N LEU A 521 -0.43 33.85 2.70
CA LEU A 521 -0.64 34.71 1.54
C LEU A 521 -1.51 35.92 1.92
N PRO A 522 -1.15 37.12 1.43
CA PRO A 522 -2.03 38.28 1.50
C PRO A 522 -3.43 38.03 0.95
N PRO A 523 -4.49 38.53 1.63
CA PRO A 523 -5.86 38.45 1.12
C PRO A 523 -6.01 39.00 -0.31
N SER A 524 -5.27 40.07 -0.66
CA SER A 524 -5.30 40.65 -2.00
C SER A 524 -4.77 39.71 -3.09
N LEU A 525 -3.78 38.87 -2.78
CA LEU A 525 -3.30 37.84 -3.71
C LEU A 525 -4.31 36.70 -3.83
N LEU A 526 -4.94 36.31 -2.72
CA LEU A 526 -5.99 35.29 -2.74
C LEU A 526 -7.19 35.76 -3.59
N GLU A 527 -7.65 37.00 -3.42
CA GLU A 527 -8.72 37.59 -4.23
C GLU A 527 -8.37 37.64 -5.73
N GLN A 528 -7.13 37.99 -6.05
CA GLN A 528 -6.69 38.14 -7.45
C GLN A 528 -6.52 36.80 -8.16
N TYR A 529 -5.96 35.79 -7.48
CA TYR A 529 -5.57 34.53 -8.11
C TYR A 529 -6.50 33.36 -7.77
N CYS A 530 -7.24 33.41 -6.67
CA CYS A 530 -8.20 32.38 -6.28
C CYS A 530 -9.62 32.86 -6.57
N PHE A 531 -10.19 32.41 -7.69
CA PHE A 531 -11.56 32.76 -8.07
C PHE A 531 -12.58 31.99 -7.21
N VAL A 532 -12.84 32.48 -6.01
CA VAL A 532 -13.82 31.95 -5.06
C VAL A 532 -15.02 32.89 -5.00
N ASN A 533 -16.24 32.38 -5.12
CA ASN A 533 -17.44 33.19 -4.85
C ASN A 533 -17.50 33.47 -3.34
N PRO A 534 -17.62 34.74 -2.88
CA PRO A 534 -17.75 35.06 -1.47
C PRO A 534 -18.87 34.29 -0.74
N GLU A 535 -19.94 33.90 -1.43
CA GLU A 535 -21.02 33.08 -0.85
C GLU A 535 -20.57 31.65 -0.46
N GLN A 536 -19.45 31.17 -1.01
CA GLN A 536 -18.86 29.87 -0.65
C GLN A 536 -18.00 29.96 0.61
N LEU A 537 -17.69 31.17 1.09
CA LEU A 537 -16.92 31.39 2.31
C LEU A 537 -17.90 31.57 3.47
N ILE A 538 -18.06 30.53 4.27
CA ILE A 538 -19.08 30.49 5.34
C ILE A 538 -18.41 30.19 6.68
N THR A 539 -19.04 30.62 7.77
CA THR A 539 -18.69 30.18 9.11
C THR A 539 -19.61 29.05 9.56
N SER A 540 -19.12 28.18 10.42
CA SER A 540 -19.77 26.91 10.76
C SER A 540 -21.07 27.10 11.56
N ASP A 541 -21.21 28.20 12.29
CA ASP A 541 -22.37 28.54 13.11
C ASP A 541 -23.60 29.02 12.30
N PHE A 542 -23.40 29.52 11.08
CA PHE A 542 -24.48 30.01 10.21
C PHE A 542 -24.86 29.04 9.08
N SER A 543 -24.12 27.94 8.92
CA SER A 543 -24.39 26.97 7.85
C SER A 543 -25.46 25.96 8.24
N SER A 544 -26.49 25.81 7.41
CA SER A 544 -27.46 24.71 7.54
C SER A 544 -26.88 23.35 7.12
N ASN A 545 -25.71 23.34 6.49
CA ASN A 545 -25.12 22.14 5.88
C ASN A 545 -24.18 21.40 6.85
N VAL A 546 -24.05 21.90 8.08
CA VAL A 546 -23.14 21.36 9.08
C VAL A 546 -23.86 21.25 10.42
N THR A 547 -23.45 20.28 11.25
CA THR A 547 -23.88 20.25 12.66
C THR A 547 -22.82 20.93 13.51
N TYR A 548 -23.14 22.11 14.02
CA TYR A 548 -22.29 22.86 14.94
C TYR A 548 -22.58 22.48 16.40
N ILE A 549 -21.54 22.09 17.14
CA ILE A 549 -21.64 21.69 18.55
C ILE A 549 -20.72 22.59 19.38
N PRO A 550 -21.23 23.63 20.07
CA PRO A 550 -20.43 24.44 20.97
C PRO A 550 -20.04 23.61 22.20
N VAL A 551 -18.78 23.72 22.63
CA VAL A 551 -18.26 22.97 23.80
C VAL A 551 -17.78 23.92 24.89
N TYR A 552 -16.92 24.89 24.55
CA TYR A 552 -16.48 25.93 25.47
C TYR A 552 -16.75 27.31 24.89
N PRO A 553 -17.28 28.27 25.69
CA PRO A 553 -17.43 29.64 25.25
C PRO A 553 -16.06 30.35 25.17
N GLY A 554 -15.98 31.35 24.30
CA GLY A 554 -14.89 32.32 24.32
C GLY A 554 -14.85 33.09 25.64
N SER A 555 -13.67 33.57 26.01
CA SER A 555 -13.40 34.21 27.29
C SER A 555 -12.33 35.29 27.18
N GLU A 556 -12.29 36.18 28.17
CA GLU A 556 -11.22 37.16 28.36
C GLU A 556 -10.29 36.73 29.49
N ILE A 557 -8.99 36.80 29.23
CA ILE A 557 -7.93 36.48 30.17
C ILE A 557 -7.25 37.78 30.57
N SER A 558 -7.28 38.10 31.86
CA SER A 558 -6.53 39.24 32.40
C SER A 558 -5.05 38.88 32.50
N LEU A 559 -4.17 39.79 32.05
CA LEU A 559 -2.74 39.56 31.98
C LEU A 559 -1.97 40.55 32.85
N ASN A 560 -1.14 40.00 33.72
CA ASN A 560 -0.12 40.76 34.41
C ASN A 560 0.98 41.20 33.41
N PRO A 561 1.59 42.38 33.61
CA PRO A 561 2.71 42.83 32.78
C PRO A 561 3.91 41.91 32.97
N SER A 562 4.61 41.60 31.87
CA SER A 562 5.91 40.94 31.96
C SER A 562 6.93 41.87 32.62
N LYS A 563 7.86 41.33 33.38
CA LYS A 563 8.94 42.09 34.02
C LYS A 563 10.18 42.10 33.11
N THR A 564 10.89 43.23 33.05
CA THR A 564 12.14 43.35 32.29
C THR A 564 13.02 44.45 32.88
N VAL A 565 14.31 44.47 32.54
CA VAL A 565 15.26 45.54 32.90
C VAL A 565 15.41 46.59 31.80
N ALA A 566 14.90 46.31 30.60
CA ALA A 566 14.93 47.20 29.44
C ALA A 566 13.62 48.00 29.31
N GLN A 567 13.52 48.83 28.26
CA GLN A 567 12.26 49.48 27.91
C GLN A 567 11.20 48.44 27.53
N PHE A 568 9.95 48.66 27.97
CA PHE A 568 8.83 47.79 27.62
C PHE A 568 8.66 47.67 26.10
N HIS A 569 8.59 46.43 25.62
CA HIS A 569 8.35 46.14 24.22
C HIS A 569 6.87 46.30 23.89
N PRO A 570 6.49 46.94 22.76
CA PRO A 570 5.09 47.15 22.38
C PRO A 570 4.23 45.88 22.40
N GLY A 571 4.83 44.75 22.02
CA GLY A 571 4.18 43.43 22.04
C GLY A 571 3.77 42.91 23.42
N PHE A 572 4.09 43.61 24.52
CA PHE A 572 3.69 43.23 25.88
C PHE A 572 2.85 44.29 26.62
N ILE A 573 2.38 45.32 25.92
CA ILE A 573 1.67 46.46 26.55
C ILE A 573 0.18 46.14 26.83
N PHE A 574 -0.38 45.10 26.20
CA PHE A 574 -1.79 44.73 26.40
C PHE A 574 -2.04 44.02 27.74
N SER A 575 -3.19 44.31 28.36
CA SER A 575 -3.61 43.82 29.69
C SER A 575 -4.66 42.70 29.64
N GLN A 576 -5.20 42.40 28.46
CA GLN A 576 -6.21 41.37 28.26
C GLN A 576 -5.94 40.60 26.97
N ALA A 577 -6.20 39.29 26.97
CA ALA A 577 -6.24 38.47 25.76
C ALA A 577 -7.60 37.78 25.63
N THR A 578 -8.02 37.54 24.39
CA THR A 578 -9.34 36.98 24.07
C THR A 578 -9.20 35.58 23.46
N THR A 579 -10.15 34.72 23.80
CA THR A 579 -10.26 33.36 23.24
C THR A 579 -11.58 33.25 22.47
N ARG A 580 -11.65 32.43 21.42
CA ARG A 580 -12.90 32.18 20.70
C ARG A 580 -13.64 30.99 21.30
N ASN A 581 -14.88 30.79 20.84
CA ASN A 581 -15.63 29.59 21.12
C ASN A 581 -14.85 28.37 20.61
N ALA A 582 -14.78 27.32 21.44
CA ALA A 582 -14.28 26.03 21.04
C ALA A 582 -15.48 25.11 20.74
N PHE A 583 -15.46 24.48 19.58
CA PHE A 583 -16.62 23.75 19.05
C PHE A 583 -16.21 22.58 18.18
N ILE A 584 -17.19 21.79 17.76
CA ILE A 584 -17.03 20.70 16.80
C ILE A 584 -18.00 20.89 15.66
N VAL A 585 -17.54 20.57 14.46
CA VAL A 585 -18.37 20.48 13.27
C VAL A 585 -18.50 19.03 12.84
N LYS A 586 -19.74 18.60 12.55
CA LYS A 586 -19.99 17.32 11.86
C LYS A 586 -20.52 17.58 10.45
N LEU A 587 -19.95 16.88 9.47
CA LEU A 587 -20.27 17.01 8.06
C LEU A 587 -20.58 15.63 7.48
N ASP A 588 -21.65 15.53 6.71
CA ASP A 588 -21.86 14.38 5.83
C ASP A 588 -21.21 14.66 4.47
N GLN A 589 -20.46 13.71 3.93
CA GLN A 589 -19.80 13.81 2.61
C GLN A 589 -18.88 15.04 2.44
N GLY A 590 -18.39 15.61 3.54
CA GLY A 590 -17.45 16.73 3.49
C GLY A 590 -16.07 16.30 3.02
N ARG A 591 -15.30 17.29 2.56
CA ARG A 591 -13.92 17.14 2.11
C ARG A 591 -12.98 17.95 3.00
N VAL A 592 -11.79 17.44 3.20
CA VAL A 592 -10.74 18.11 3.97
C VAL A 592 -9.43 18.06 3.21
N TRP A 593 -8.66 19.13 3.36
CA TRP A 593 -7.27 19.21 2.95
C TRP A 593 -6.40 19.48 4.17
N GLY A 594 -5.28 18.79 4.33
CA GLY A 594 -4.32 19.08 5.41
C GLY A 594 -2.88 18.83 5.00
N ASP A 595 -2.08 19.89 5.00
CA ASP A 595 -0.62 19.85 4.80
C ASP A 595 0.09 20.74 5.84
N SER A 596 1.39 21.00 5.67
CA SER A 596 2.15 21.78 6.64
C SER A 596 1.78 23.28 6.69
N ALA A 597 1.23 23.84 5.61
CA ALA A 597 0.94 25.27 5.46
C ALA A 597 -0.57 25.59 5.51
N THR A 598 -1.42 24.67 5.07
CA THR A 598 -2.84 24.88 4.83
C THR A 598 -3.68 23.70 5.34
N SER A 599 -4.77 24.03 6.01
CA SER A 599 -5.85 23.10 6.37
C SER A 599 -7.18 23.68 5.87
N ALA A 600 -7.93 22.93 5.07
CA ALA A 600 -9.20 23.39 4.51
C ALA A 600 -10.31 22.39 4.83
N VAL A 601 -11.46 22.89 5.26
CA VAL A 601 -12.64 22.08 5.53
C VAL A 601 -13.79 22.54 4.64
N ILE A 602 -14.24 21.66 3.76
CA ILE A 602 -15.15 21.98 2.67
C ILE A 602 -16.41 21.11 2.78
N THR A 603 -17.59 21.73 2.75
CA THR A 603 -18.87 21.03 2.78
C THR A 603 -19.12 20.24 1.48
N ALA A 604 -20.09 19.33 1.50
CA ALA A 604 -20.54 18.61 0.30
C ALA A 604 -21.09 19.56 -0.79
N HIS A 605 -21.46 20.79 -0.42
CA HIS A 605 -21.95 21.83 -1.33
C HIS A 605 -20.84 22.75 -1.87
N ASN A 606 -19.57 22.38 -1.66
CA ASN A 606 -18.42 23.15 -2.12
C ASN A 606 -18.32 24.54 -1.45
N GLU A 607 -18.64 24.60 -0.16
CA GLU A 607 -18.47 25.78 0.70
C GLU A 607 -17.29 25.55 1.64
N LEU A 608 -16.42 26.53 1.81
CA LEU A 608 -15.27 26.49 2.72
C LEU A 608 -15.66 27.05 4.09
N LEU A 609 -15.40 26.29 5.14
CA LEU A 609 -15.62 26.68 6.53
C LEU A 609 -14.43 27.50 7.03
N THR A 610 -14.54 28.82 7.01
CA THR A 610 -13.41 29.74 7.26
C THR A 610 -13.02 29.87 8.72
N ASP A 611 -13.91 29.52 9.65
CA ASP A 611 -13.69 29.59 11.10
C ASP A 611 -12.91 28.39 11.66
N ILE A 612 -12.78 27.31 10.88
CA ILE A 612 -12.02 26.10 11.25
C ILE A 612 -10.90 25.75 10.25
N SER A 613 -10.89 26.38 9.08
CA SER A 613 -9.79 26.26 8.12
C SER A 613 -8.61 27.15 8.54
N THR A 614 -7.40 26.79 8.15
CA THR A 614 -6.16 27.46 8.55
C THR A 614 -5.23 27.66 7.35
N GLY A 615 -4.45 28.74 7.34
CA GLY A 615 -3.59 29.04 6.19
C GLY A 615 -4.39 29.60 5.00
N SER A 616 -3.93 29.34 3.78
CA SER A 616 -4.54 29.87 2.55
C SER A 616 -5.50 28.85 1.92
N ALA A 617 -6.57 28.50 2.65
CA ALA A 617 -7.51 27.45 2.28
C ALA A 617 -8.30 27.72 0.98
N GLU A 618 -8.36 28.97 0.53
CA GLU A 618 -8.92 29.40 -0.76
C GLU A 618 -8.15 28.83 -1.95
N LEU A 619 -6.85 28.52 -1.78
CA LEU A 619 -6.06 27.78 -2.78
C LEU A 619 -6.70 26.43 -3.07
N VAL A 620 -7.11 25.71 -2.01
CA VAL A 620 -7.72 24.39 -2.10
C VAL A 620 -9.10 24.48 -2.74
N LEU A 621 -9.94 25.41 -2.30
CA LEU A 621 -11.31 25.56 -2.81
C LEU A 621 -11.33 25.95 -4.30
N SER A 622 -10.42 26.83 -4.73
CA SER A 622 -10.39 27.34 -6.11
C SER A 622 -9.67 26.42 -7.10
N SER A 623 -8.87 25.46 -6.61
CA SER A 623 -8.03 24.65 -7.47
C SER A 623 -8.78 23.52 -8.18
N ARG A 624 -8.42 23.33 -9.46
CA ARG A 624 -8.84 22.19 -10.29
C ARG A 624 -7.70 21.20 -10.55
N LYS A 625 -6.53 21.45 -9.96
CA LYS A 625 -5.28 20.73 -10.23
C LYS A 625 -4.78 19.94 -9.01
N LEU A 626 -5.54 19.91 -7.91
CA LEU A 626 -5.24 19.09 -6.74
C LEU A 626 -5.17 17.59 -7.11
N PRO A 627 -4.42 16.80 -6.33
CA PRO A 627 -4.41 15.35 -6.46
C PRO A 627 -5.82 14.73 -6.31
N PRO A 628 -6.02 13.48 -6.76
CA PRO A 628 -7.29 12.79 -6.57
C PRO A 628 -7.68 12.70 -5.10
N ILE A 629 -8.98 12.82 -4.83
CA ILE A 629 -9.55 12.70 -3.50
C ILE A 629 -9.42 11.26 -3.00
N HIS A 630 -8.97 11.08 -1.75
CA HIS A 630 -9.02 9.82 -1.05
C HIS A 630 -10.38 9.64 -0.37
N HIS A 631 -11.20 8.72 -0.90
CA HIS A 631 -12.54 8.46 -0.38
C HIS A 631 -12.51 7.44 0.76
N ILE A 632 -13.10 7.79 1.90
CA ILE A 632 -13.25 6.94 3.07
C ILE A 632 -14.74 6.73 3.35
N ASN A 633 -15.19 5.49 3.26
CA ASN A 633 -16.57 5.10 3.59
C ASN A 633 -16.73 4.85 5.09
N GLY A 634 -16.48 5.87 5.91
CA GLY A 634 -16.47 5.80 7.37
C GLY A 634 -16.54 7.17 8.05
N THR A 635 -16.42 7.18 9.37
CA THR A 635 -16.33 8.37 10.22
C THR A 635 -14.87 8.72 10.45
N VAL A 636 -14.49 9.93 10.05
CA VAL A 636 -13.13 10.44 10.16
C VAL A 636 -13.11 11.64 11.08
N ALA A 637 -12.24 11.61 12.09
CA ALA A 637 -11.89 12.80 12.86
C ALA A 637 -10.70 13.50 12.19
N PHE A 638 -10.88 14.74 11.77
CA PHE A 638 -9.85 15.51 11.08
C PHE A 638 -9.23 16.52 12.02
N LEU A 639 -7.98 16.30 12.43
CA LEU A 639 -7.22 17.13 13.38
C LEU A 639 -5.98 17.76 12.74
N SER A 640 -5.80 17.66 11.42
CA SER A 640 -4.69 18.33 10.73
C SER A 640 -4.92 19.84 10.69
N VAL A 641 -3.88 20.59 11.05
CA VAL A 641 -3.87 22.05 11.12
C VAL A 641 -2.55 22.57 10.55
N ARG A 642 -2.49 23.85 10.17
CA ARG A 642 -1.21 24.51 9.81
C ARG A 642 -0.19 24.31 10.93
N TRP A 643 0.99 23.81 10.57
CA TRP A 643 2.06 23.41 11.49
C TRP A 643 1.70 22.39 12.57
N GLY A 644 0.66 21.58 12.40
CA GLY A 644 0.26 20.59 13.43
C GLY A 644 1.36 19.61 13.83
N GLY A 645 2.40 19.42 13.01
CA GLY A 645 3.58 18.62 13.36
C GLY A 645 4.64 19.33 14.23
N ALA A 646 4.46 20.62 14.56
CA ALA A 646 5.34 21.35 15.47
C ALA A 646 4.85 21.17 16.91
N PHE A 647 5.78 21.02 17.86
CA PHE A 647 5.46 20.64 19.23
C PHE A 647 4.44 21.56 19.94
N PHE A 648 4.53 22.88 19.75
CA PHE A 648 3.55 23.83 20.29
C PHE A 648 2.14 23.58 19.73
N HIS A 649 2.00 23.55 18.41
CA HIS A 649 0.71 23.34 17.74
C HIS A 649 0.15 21.95 18.04
N TRP A 650 1.01 20.93 18.18
CA TRP A 650 0.60 19.62 18.62
C TRP A 650 -0.07 19.67 20.01
N MET A 651 0.59 20.29 20.99
CA MET A 651 0.08 20.39 22.35
C MET A 651 -1.17 21.27 22.47
N TYR A 652 -1.22 22.40 21.76
CA TYR A 652 -2.22 23.45 22.00
C TYR A 652 -3.32 23.54 20.93
N ASP A 653 -3.11 23.02 19.71
CA ASP A 653 -4.11 23.03 18.63
C ASP A 653 -4.63 21.63 18.27
N VAL A 654 -3.77 20.59 18.32
CA VAL A 654 -4.13 19.24 17.89
C VAL A 654 -4.71 18.39 19.02
N LEU A 655 -3.93 18.12 20.08
CA LEU A 655 -4.37 17.27 21.20
C LEU A 655 -5.67 17.74 21.86
N PRO A 656 -5.91 19.06 22.06
CA PRO A 656 -7.15 19.52 22.67
C PRO A 656 -8.39 19.22 21.81
N GLY A 657 -8.23 18.97 20.51
CA GLY A 657 -9.32 18.52 19.64
C GLY A 657 -9.89 17.15 20.05
N ILE A 658 -9.05 16.27 20.61
CA ILE A 658 -9.48 14.97 21.14
C ILE A 658 -10.36 15.18 22.38
N HIS A 659 -9.93 16.05 23.30
CA HIS A 659 -10.71 16.41 24.48
C HIS A 659 -12.05 17.05 24.12
N LEU A 660 -12.09 17.91 23.10
CA LEU A 660 -13.36 18.46 22.63
C LEU A 660 -14.32 17.34 22.22
N MET A 661 -13.85 16.35 21.46
CA MET A 661 -14.69 15.23 21.02
C MET A 661 -15.27 14.49 22.23
N GLU A 662 -14.45 14.11 23.21
CA GLU A 662 -14.92 13.45 24.44
C GLU A 662 -15.96 14.32 25.18
N LYS A 663 -15.69 15.61 25.35
CA LYS A 663 -16.57 16.55 26.06
C LYS A 663 -17.88 16.82 25.34
N SER A 664 -17.90 16.69 24.02
CA SER A 664 -19.11 16.79 23.20
C SER A 664 -19.96 15.52 23.18
N GLY A 665 -19.52 14.45 23.86
CA GLY A 665 -20.21 13.16 23.89
C GLY A 665 -19.97 12.28 22.65
N ILE A 666 -18.90 12.54 21.89
CA ILE A 666 -18.49 11.68 20.77
C ILE A 666 -17.66 10.52 21.33
N ASP A 667 -18.11 9.29 21.07
CA ASP A 667 -17.35 8.08 21.41
C ASP A 667 -16.17 7.92 20.45
N LEU A 668 -14.95 7.99 20.98
CA LEU A 668 -13.73 7.85 20.20
C LEU A 668 -13.62 6.47 19.53
N ASN A 669 -14.25 5.43 20.08
CA ASN A 669 -14.24 4.10 19.47
C ASN A 669 -15.05 4.05 18.16
N SER A 670 -16.04 4.93 18.01
CA SER A 670 -16.88 5.06 16.82
C SER A 670 -16.19 5.75 15.64
N ILE A 671 -15.01 6.35 15.87
CA ILE A 671 -14.20 6.97 14.83
C ILE A 671 -13.40 5.85 14.15
N ASP A 672 -13.53 5.75 12.83
CA ASP A 672 -12.80 4.78 12.03
C ASP A 672 -11.35 5.22 11.85
N TYR A 673 -11.12 6.51 11.58
CA TYR A 673 -9.79 7.08 11.41
C TYR A 673 -9.62 8.47 12.01
N PHE A 674 -8.43 8.72 12.55
CA PHE A 674 -7.98 10.04 13.01
C PHE A 674 -6.91 10.56 12.04
N VAL A 675 -7.11 11.76 11.52
CA VAL A 675 -6.21 12.38 10.55
C VAL A 675 -5.37 13.46 11.24
N PHE A 676 -4.05 13.34 11.15
CA PHE A 676 -3.07 14.29 11.67
C PHE A 676 -2.07 14.66 10.56
N ASN A 677 -1.39 15.81 10.67
CA ASN A 677 -0.39 16.21 9.67
C ASN A 677 0.68 15.13 9.47
N ASN A 678 1.28 14.68 10.57
CA ASN A 678 2.28 13.62 10.64
C ASN A 678 2.19 12.85 11.97
N TYR A 679 2.92 11.74 12.06
CA TYR A 679 3.02 10.86 13.24
C TYR A 679 4.45 10.30 13.37
N ASP A 680 5.42 11.16 13.06
CA ASP A 680 6.82 10.76 12.85
C ASP A 680 7.66 10.92 14.12
N PHE A 681 7.18 11.71 15.10
CA PHE A 681 7.93 12.05 16.31
C PHE A 681 7.47 11.24 17.53
N SER A 682 8.41 10.90 18.40
CA SER A 682 8.15 10.11 19.63
C SER A 682 7.09 10.73 20.54
N TYR A 683 7.11 12.05 20.72
CA TYR A 683 6.13 12.76 21.55
C TYR A 683 4.69 12.62 21.03
N GLN A 684 4.50 12.49 19.71
CA GLN A 684 3.18 12.28 19.11
C GLN A 684 2.66 10.89 19.46
N LYS A 685 3.54 9.89 19.37
CA LYS A 685 3.22 8.50 19.73
C LYS A 685 2.83 8.37 21.19
N GLU A 686 3.68 8.89 22.08
CA GLU A 686 3.44 8.85 23.53
C GLU A 686 2.13 9.55 23.90
N THR A 687 1.89 10.76 23.38
CA THR A 687 0.67 11.51 23.72
C THR A 687 -0.62 10.89 23.15
N LEU A 688 -0.58 10.29 21.96
CA LEU A 688 -1.75 9.58 21.42
C LEU A 688 -2.02 8.27 22.14
N GLU A 689 -0.98 7.53 22.54
CA GLU A 689 -1.12 6.32 23.36
C GLU A 689 -1.75 6.65 24.72
N LEU A 690 -1.28 7.71 25.39
CA LEU A 690 -1.86 8.21 26.64
C LEU A 690 -3.34 8.62 26.50
N LEU A 691 -3.74 9.08 25.31
CA LEU A 691 -5.12 9.44 25.00
C LEU A 691 -5.95 8.27 24.44
N GLY A 692 -5.37 7.07 24.33
CA GLY A 692 -6.06 5.86 23.89
C GLY A 692 -6.38 5.83 22.39
N ILE A 693 -5.63 6.56 21.55
CA ILE A 693 -5.80 6.54 20.10
C ILE A 693 -4.91 5.43 19.50
N PRO A 694 -5.50 4.39 18.88
CA PRO A 694 -4.73 3.27 18.37
C PRO A 694 -4.02 3.62 17.06
N GLU A 695 -2.76 3.21 16.92
CA GLU A 695 -1.91 3.53 15.77
C GLU A 695 -2.51 3.11 14.41
N HIS A 696 -3.18 1.95 14.36
CA HIS A 696 -3.80 1.45 13.13
C HIS A 696 -5.01 2.28 12.63
N LYS A 697 -5.53 3.22 13.45
CA LYS A 697 -6.58 4.17 13.04
C LYS A 697 -6.01 5.52 12.57
N ILE A 698 -4.70 5.70 12.55
CA ILE A 698 -4.07 6.97 12.19
C ILE A 698 -3.90 7.07 10.67
N ILE A 699 -4.28 8.23 10.12
CA ILE A 699 -3.95 8.63 8.75
C ILE A 699 -3.08 9.89 8.81
N ARG A 700 -1.93 9.84 8.14
CA ARG A 700 -1.06 11.01 7.94
C ARG A 700 -1.56 11.80 6.74
N SER A 701 -1.94 13.06 6.96
CA SER A 701 -2.42 13.92 5.87
C SER A 701 -1.29 14.38 4.94
N ILE A 702 -0.03 14.38 5.38
CA ILE A 702 1.10 14.62 4.45
C ILE A 702 1.18 13.57 3.33
N ASP A 703 0.78 12.32 3.61
CA ASP A 703 0.73 11.25 2.60
C ASP A 703 -0.57 11.30 1.78
N LYS A 704 -1.67 11.68 2.44
CA LYS A 704 -3.03 11.73 1.87
C LYS A 704 -3.70 13.07 2.21
N PRO A 705 -3.31 14.17 1.56
CA PRO A 705 -3.72 15.50 1.99
C PRO A 705 -5.19 15.76 1.70
N TYR A 706 -5.74 15.20 0.62
CA TYR A 706 -7.12 15.43 0.19
C TYR A 706 -8.03 14.23 0.49
N ILE A 707 -8.90 14.37 1.49
CA ILE A 707 -9.78 13.29 1.95
C ILE A 707 -11.24 13.70 1.81
N GLN A 708 -12.09 12.76 1.39
CA GLN A 708 -13.54 12.85 1.54
C GLN A 708 -14.01 11.68 2.40
N ALA A 709 -14.76 11.97 3.46
CA ALA A 709 -15.30 10.93 4.32
C ALA A 709 -16.83 10.91 4.26
N LYS A 710 -17.42 9.74 4.52
CA LYS A 710 -18.87 9.61 4.68
C LYS A 710 -19.37 10.55 5.79
N LYS A 711 -18.64 10.58 6.91
CA LYS A 711 -18.84 11.52 8.02
C LYS A 711 -17.50 12.11 8.42
N LEU A 712 -17.43 13.43 8.54
CA LEU A 712 -16.31 14.13 9.15
C LEU A 712 -16.72 14.66 10.52
N ILE A 713 -15.76 14.60 11.44
CA ILE A 713 -15.80 15.26 12.74
C ILE A 713 -14.57 16.17 12.78
N VAL A 714 -14.78 17.47 12.86
CA VAL A 714 -13.69 18.45 12.85
C VAL A 714 -13.76 19.27 14.13
N PRO A 715 -12.86 19.03 15.10
CA PRO A 715 -12.77 19.86 16.30
C PRO A 715 -12.06 21.18 16.01
N ALA A 716 -12.50 22.24 16.66
CA ALA A 716 -11.91 23.57 16.60
C ALA A 716 -11.62 24.06 18.04
N PRO A 717 -10.49 23.65 18.64
CA PRO A 717 -10.16 23.95 20.04
C PRO A 717 -9.69 25.39 20.30
N ASN A 718 -9.82 26.29 19.33
CA ASN A 718 -9.22 27.65 19.28
C ASN A 718 -7.84 27.65 18.60
N LEU A 719 -7.86 27.32 17.30
CA LEU A 719 -6.70 27.32 16.41
C LEU A 719 -5.98 28.67 16.48
N PHE A 720 -4.67 28.66 16.69
CA PHE A 720 -3.85 29.87 16.78
C PHE A 720 -3.85 30.66 15.45
N GLN A 721 -4.84 31.54 15.27
CA GLN A 721 -5.01 32.40 14.10
C GLN A 721 -5.62 33.75 14.51
N ASN A 722 -5.18 34.84 13.88
CA ASN A 722 -5.85 36.15 13.92
C ASN A 722 -6.18 36.62 15.35
N ASP A 723 -5.14 36.93 16.12
CA ASP A 723 -5.18 37.53 17.48
C ASP A 723 -5.79 36.65 18.59
N THR A 724 -6.00 35.35 18.34
CA THR A 724 -6.49 34.41 19.35
C THR A 724 -5.37 33.78 20.19
N THR A 725 -5.67 33.41 21.43
CA THR A 725 -4.69 32.82 22.34
C THR A 725 -5.20 31.56 23.04
N THR A 726 -4.28 30.78 23.62
CA THR A 726 -4.60 29.56 24.39
C THR A 726 -5.60 29.85 25.54
N PRO A 727 -6.76 29.17 25.60
CA PRO A 727 -7.69 29.27 26.70
C PRO A 727 -7.29 28.42 27.92
N GLU A 728 -7.78 28.80 29.10
CA GLU A 728 -7.49 28.12 30.37
C GLU A 728 -7.80 26.63 30.34
N TRP A 729 -8.91 26.23 29.71
CA TRP A 729 -9.31 24.82 29.66
C TRP A 729 -8.30 23.94 28.90
N ILE A 730 -7.56 24.48 27.93
CA ILE A 730 -6.51 23.73 27.22
C ILE A 730 -5.34 23.45 28.18
N CYS A 731 -4.86 24.47 28.89
CA CYS A 731 -3.79 24.30 29.87
C CYS A 731 -4.19 23.27 30.95
N ASN A 732 -5.43 23.34 31.44
CA ASN A 732 -5.96 22.39 32.40
C ASN A 732 -6.05 20.96 31.83
N PHE A 733 -6.50 20.80 30.58
CA PHE A 733 -6.53 19.50 29.90
C PHE A 733 -5.12 18.90 29.77
N ILE A 734 -4.17 19.67 29.23
CA ILE A 734 -2.78 19.23 29.05
C ILE A 734 -2.19 18.79 30.40
N LYS A 735 -2.31 19.63 31.43
CA LYS A 735 -1.81 19.34 32.76
C LYS A 735 -2.49 18.11 33.37
N GLN A 736 -3.80 17.94 33.19
CA GLN A 736 -4.53 16.80 33.73
C GLN A 736 -4.13 15.47 33.08
N LYS A 737 -3.90 15.46 31.76
CA LYS A 737 -3.69 14.23 30.99
C LYS A 737 -2.22 13.83 30.88
N LEU A 738 -1.31 14.80 30.85
CA LEU A 738 0.11 14.55 30.56
C LEU A 738 1.04 14.71 31.77
N LEU A 739 0.57 15.27 32.90
CA LEU A 739 1.38 15.36 34.12
C LEU A 739 1.29 14.05 34.93
N PRO A 740 2.39 13.32 35.15
CA PRO A 740 2.38 12.10 35.96
C PRO A 740 1.99 12.36 37.41
N GLU A 741 1.33 11.40 38.06
CA GLU A 741 0.92 11.51 39.48
C GLU A 741 2.12 11.72 40.42
N THR A 742 3.28 11.13 40.08
CA THR A 742 4.57 11.31 40.75
C THR A 742 5.03 12.76 40.79
N ALA A 743 4.63 13.59 39.82
CA ALA A 743 5.05 14.97 39.68
C ALA A 743 4.24 15.95 40.56
N LYS A 744 2.98 15.64 40.86
CA LYS A 744 2.03 16.58 41.48
C LYS A 744 2.44 17.08 42.87
N ASN A 745 3.26 16.31 43.58
CA ASN A 745 3.72 16.61 44.94
C ASN A 745 5.22 16.95 45.02
N LYS A 746 5.91 17.15 43.88
CA LYS A 746 7.33 17.55 43.91
C LYS A 746 7.48 18.99 44.38
N THR A 747 8.50 19.23 45.17
CA THR A 747 8.90 20.58 45.57
C THR A 747 9.57 21.28 44.38
N ALA A 748 9.10 22.47 44.04
CA ALA A 748 9.72 23.30 43.00
C ALA A 748 10.98 23.98 43.55
N ASN A 749 12.16 23.50 43.17
CA ASN A 749 13.45 24.02 43.68
C ASN A 749 14.59 24.00 42.66
N ARG A 750 14.33 23.59 41.41
CA ARG A 750 15.36 23.50 40.36
C ARG A 750 15.35 24.76 39.49
N HIS A 751 16.54 25.20 39.09
CA HIS A 751 16.73 26.24 38.09
C HIS A 751 17.10 25.59 36.76
N ILE A 752 16.24 25.74 35.76
CA ILE A 752 16.38 25.03 34.49
C ILE A 752 16.72 26.02 33.39
N TYR A 753 17.73 25.71 32.59
CA TYR A 753 17.99 26.35 31.32
C TYR A 753 17.58 25.42 30.18
N ILE A 754 16.58 25.82 29.37
CA ILE A 754 16.18 25.05 28.19
C ILE A 754 17.13 25.37 27.04
N ASN A 755 17.96 24.39 26.69
CA ASN A 755 18.97 24.46 25.66
C ASN A 755 18.37 24.14 24.29
N ARG A 756 18.65 24.98 23.29
CA ARG A 756 18.13 24.86 21.92
C ARG A 756 19.13 24.24 20.94
N LYS A 757 20.18 23.55 21.39
CA LYS A 757 21.24 23.01 20.50
C LYS A 757 20.75 22.16 19.32
N ASN A 758 19.56 21.55 19.43
CA ASN A 758 18.94 20.73 18.37
C ASN A 758 17.98 21.53 17.47
N ALA A 759 17.76 22.82 17.76
CA ALA A 759 16.89 23.69 16.99
C ALA A 759 17.65 24.35 15.82
N ILE A 760 16.95 24.48 14.69
CA ILE A 760 17.51 25.05 13.45
C ILE A 760 17.69 26.59 13.57
N SER A 761 16.90 27.24 14.43
CA SER A 761 16.82 28.71 14.51
C SER A 761 16.60 29.24 15.93
N ARG A 762 16.87 30.54 16.11
CA ARG A 762 16.77 31.28 17.37
C ARG A 762 17.68 30.72 18.46
N ASN A 763 18.90 30.36 18.08
CA ASN A 763 19.94 29.91 19.01
C ASN A 763 20.64 31.11 19.66
N VAL A 764 21.09 30.93 20.90
CA VAL A 764 21.92 31.93 21.60
C VAL A 764 23.37 31.68 21.22
N VAL A 765 23.99 32.61 20.48
CA VAL A 765 25.34 32.38 19.94
C VAL A 765 26.44 32.42 21.00
N ASN A 766 26.25 33.19 22.08
CA ASN A 766 27.16 33.26 23.22
C ASN A 766 26.69 32.39 24.40
N GLN A 767 26.08 31.23 24.11
CA GLN A 767 25.51 30.34 25.14
C GLN A 767 26.56 29.85 26.15
N ASP A 768 27.78 29.54 25.73
CA ASP A 768 28.82 29.05 26.64
C ASP A 768 29.25 30.11 27.67
N GLU A 769 29.24 31.38 27.28
CA GLU A 769 29.50 32.52 28.18
C GLU A 769 28.36 32.68 29.18
N LEU A 770 27.12 32.60 28.69
CA LEU A 770 25.90 32.64 29.49
C LEU A 770 25.88 31.50 30.52
N MET A 771 26.16 30.26 30.11
CA MET A 771 26.13 29.10 31.01
C MET A 771 27.14 29.22 32.15
N LYS A 772 28.33 29.76 31.92
CA LYS A 772 29.33 29.99 32.99
C LYS A 772 28.82 30.89 34.11
N GLN A 773 27.99 31.89 33.78
CA GLN A 773 27.38 32.74 34.81
C GLN A 773 26.25 32.01 35.54
N LEU A 774 25.42 31.27 34.80
CA LEU A 774 24.28 30.55 35.34
C LEU A 774 24.68 29.37 36.25
N GLU A 775 25.85 28.77 36.06
CA GLU A 775 26.39 27.74 36.95
C GLU A 775 26.48 28.22 38.40
N SER A 776 26.87 29.48 38.63
CA SER A 776 26.93 30.09 39.97
C SER A 776 25.56 30.26 40.63
N LEU A 777 24.49 30.23 39.83
CA LEU A 777 23.10 30.34 40.24
C LEU A 777 22.39 28.97 40.25
N ASN A 778 23.15 27.87 40.17
CA ASN A 778 22.66 26.50 40.21
C ASN A 778 21.68 26.12 39.08
N PHE A 779 21.84 26.74 37.90
CA PHE A 779 21.10 26.31 36.71
C PHE A 779 21.66 25.04 36.11
N GLU A 780 20.76 24.15 35.68
CA GLU A 780 21.10 22.99 34.87
C GLU A 780 20.65 23.18 33.42
N SER A 781 21.50 22.79 32.47
CA SER A 781 21.18 22.84 31.04
C SER A 781 20.43 21.58 30.62
N VAL A 782 19.25 21.71 30.02
CA VAL A 782 18.42 20.58 29.58
C VAL A 782 18.04 20.72 28.12
N VAL A 783 18.12 19.62 27.38
CA VAL A 783 17.65 19.49 26.00
C VAL A 783 16.37 18.65 26.07
N LEU A 784 15.21 19.28 25.94
CA LEU A 784 13.93 18.61 26.19
C LEU A 784 13.63 17.53 25.15
N GLU A 785 14.13 17.69 23.93
CA GLU A 785 13.93 16.75 22.82
C GLU A 785 14.54 15.36 23.09
N SER A 786 15.46 15.23 24.06
CA SER A 786 16.01 13.94 24.47
C SER A 786 15.20 13.23 25.56
N LEU A 787 14.11 13.84 26.04
CA LEU A 787 13.28 13.32 27.13
C LEU A 787 11.89 12.92 26.61
N THR A 788 11.29 11.91 27.22
CA THR A 788 9.86 11.59 27.04
C THR A 788 8.98 12.72 27.56
N ILE A 789 7.72 12.80 27.12
CA ILE A 789 6.78 13.84 27.56
C ILE A 789 6.51 13.75 29.05
N SER A 790 6.42 12.53 29.57
CA SER A 790 6.29 12.29 31.01
C SER A 790 7.50 12.83 31.80
N GLU A 791 8.72 12.61 31.31
CA GLU A 791 9.95 13.16 31.92
C GLU A 791 10.04 14.68 31.79
N GLN A 792 9.66 15.25 30.64
CA GLN A 792 9.58 16.70 30.45
C GLN A 792 8.60 17.32 31.46
N ALA A 793 7.40 16.76 31.60
CA ALA A 793 6.39 17.25 32.53
C ALA A 793 6.87 17.16 33.99
N GLU A 794 7.49 16.04 34.38
CA GLU A 794 8.07 15.88 35.73
C GLU A 794 9.19 16.88 36.03
N LEU A 795 10.06 17.12 35.05
CA LEU A 795 11.16 18.06 35.16
C LEU A 795 10.61 19.47 35.38
N MET A 796 9.69 19.92 34.52
CA MET A 796 9.10 21.26 34.61
C MET A 796 8.29 21.46 35.90
N ALA A 797 7.59 20.43 36.39
CA ALA A 797 6.90 20.49 37.68
C ALA A 797 7.83 20.67 38.89
N SER A 798 9.13 20.34 38.74
CA SER A 798 10.16 20.56 39.78
C SER A 798 10.92 21.88 39.65
N ALA A 799 10.62 22.69 38.63
CA ALA A 799 11.30 23.95 38.38
C ALA A 799 10.75 25.09 39.24
N SER A 800 11.62 25.76 40.00
CA SER A 800 11.32 27.08 40.59
C SER A 800 11.66 28.22 39.64
N VAL A 801 12.59 27.99 38.71
CA VAL A 801 12.98 28.94 37.66
C VAL A 801 13.18 28.20 36.34
N VAL A 802 12.68 28.77 35.25
CA VAL A 802 12.92 28.32 33.87
C VAL A 802 13.47 29.49 33.07
N LEU A 803 14.68 29.37 32.55
CA LEU A 803 15.29 30.30 31.61
C LEU A 803 15.36 29.63 30.24
N ALA A 804 14.86 30.28 29.20
CA ALA A 804 14.86 29.68 27.87
C ALA A 804 14.90 30.73 26.76
N PRO A 805 15.62 30.48 25.66
CA PRO A 805 15.36 31.17 24.42
C PRO A 805 13.99 30.77 23.86
N HIS A 806 13.28 31.74 23.30
CA HIS A 806 11.91 31.57 22.81
C HIS A 806 11.81 30.43 21.79
N GLY A 807 10.84 29.53 22.00
CA GLY A 807 10.47 28.51 21.03
C GLY A 807 9.71 27.35 21.66
N ALA A 808 9.54 26.26 20.92
CA ALA A 808 8.57 25.21 21.27
C ALA A 808 8.82 24.52 22.63
N GLY A 809 10.05 24.46 23.13
CA GLY A 809 10.35 23.89 24.46
C GLY A 809 9.59 24.56 25.62
N LEU A 810 9.32 25.87 25.50
CA LEU A 810 8.50 26.61 26.47
C LEU A 810 7.03 26.18 26.50
N SER A 811 6.56 25.36 25.55
CA SER A 811 5.23 24.72 25.62
C SER A 811 5.03 23.95 26.93
N ASN A 812 6.11 23.42 27.49
CA ASN A 812 6.10 22.64 28.72
C ASN A 812 5.93 23.48 30.01
N ILE A 813 5.95 24.82 29.96
CA ILE A 813 5.75 25.64 31.17
C ILE A 813 4.37 25.43 31.81
N VAL A 814 3.40 24.89 31.06
CA VAL A 814 2.08 24.47 31.58
C VAL A 814 2.18 23.47 32.73
N PHE A 815 3.27 22.71 32.82
CA PHE A 815 3.52 21.74 33.89
C PHE A 815 4.16 22.36 35.13
N CYS A 816 4.66 23.60 35.06
CA CYS A 816 5.23 24.30 36.21
C CYS A 816 4.19 24.51 37.32
N GLN A 817 4.72 24.70 38.54
CA GLN A 817 3.90 25.03 39.69
C GLN A 817 3.60 26.54 39.72
N PRO A 818 2.46 26.98 40.25
CA PRO A 818 2.19 28.41 40.44
C PRO A 818 3.32 29.09 41.23
N GLY A 819 3.74 30.27 40.78
CA GLY A 819 4.88 31.01 41.33
C GLY A 819 6.24 30.67 40.72
N THR A 820 6.36 29.67 39.83
CA THR A 820 7.60 29.45 39.06
C THR A 820 7.91 30.69 38.21
N LYS A 821 9.18 31.09 38.18
CA LYS A 821 9.67 32.25 37.42
C LYS A 821 10.10 31.80 36.03
N ILE A 822 9.51 32.38 34.99
CA ILE A 822 9.82 32.11 33.59
C ILE A 822 10.59 33.30 33.03
N ILE A 823 11.85 33.07 32.64
CA ILE A 823 12.74 34.07 32.04
C ILE A 823 12.88 33.73 30.55
N GLU A 824 12.25 34.53 29.70
CA GLU A 824 12.19 34.28 28.27
C GLU A 824 13.15 35.19 27.49
N LEU A 825 13.98 34.60 26.63
CA LEU A 825 14.93 35.33 25.79
C LEU A 825 14.42 35.39 24.36
N PHE A 826 14.26 36.60 23.81
CA PHE A 826 13.72 36.83 22.48
C PHE A 826 14.76 37.26 21.47
N ALA A 827 14.60 36.77 20.24
CA ALA A 827 15.28 37.37 19.10
C ALA A 827 14.65 38.74 18.79
N PRO A 828 15.45 39.77 18.42
CA PRO A 828 14.95 41.13 18.20
C PRO A 828 13.81 41.25 17.20
N THR A 829 13.78 40.35 16.22
CA THR A 829 12.83 40.38 15.10
C THR A 829 11.57 39.55 15.35
N TYR A 830 11.46 38.85 16.49
CA TYR A 830 10.34 37.96 16.77
C TYR A 830 10.04 37.83 18.27
N VAL A 831 8.97 38.49 18.70
CA VAL A 831 8.57 38.63 20.11
C VAL A 831 7.08 38.28 20.31
N PRO A 832 6.65 37.03 20.06
CA PRO A 832 5.25 36.64 20.26
C PRO A 832 4.91 36.52 21.76
N PRO A 833 3.66 36.82 22.16
CA PRO A 833 3.28 36.85 23.58
C PRO A 833 2.69 35.55 24.13
N CYS A 834 2.72 34.43 23.39
CA CYS A 834 2.00 33.21 23.76
C CYS A 834 2.39 32.64 25.15
N TYR A 835 3.68 32.61 25.48
CA TYR A 835 4.14 32.05 26.75
C TYR A 835 3.91 32.97 27.95
N ARG A 836 3.79 34.29 27.75
CA ARG A 836 3.26 35.21 28.77
C ARG A 836 1.82 34.84 29.13
N ILE A 837 1.01 34.52 28.13
CA ILE A 837 -0.40 34.19 28.33
C ILE A 837 -0.54 32.87 29.07
N ILE A 838 0.17 31.82 28.64
CA ILE A 838 0.22 30.53 29.34
C ILE A 838 0.74 30.70 30.78
N SER A 839 1.75 31.56 30.99
CA SER A 839 2.25 31.90 32.32
C SER A 839 1.16 32.48 33.21
N ASN A 840 0.36 33.44 32.71
CA ASN A 840 -0.74 34.03 33.49
C ASN A 840 -1.83 33.00 33.82
N ILE A 841 -2.21 32.15 32.86
CA ILE A 841 -3.17 31.06 33.08
C ILE A 841 -2.69 30.11 34.18
N CYS A 842 -1.40 29.76 34.17
CA CYS A 842 -0.82 28.80 35.11
C CYS A 842 -0.36 29.44 36.43
N GLY A 843 -0.54 30.76 36.60
CA GLY A 843 -0.10 31.50 37.80
C GLY A 843 1.42 31.61 37.94
N LEU A 844 2.16 31.67 36.83
CA LEU A 844 3.61 31.81 36.76
C LEU A 844 4.01 33.29 36.64
N GLU A 845 5.24 33.61 37.05
CA GLU A 845 5.79 34.96 36.90
C GLU A 845 6.61 35.07 35.62
N HIS A 846 6.22 35.99 34.72
CA HIS A 846 6.85 36.12 33.41
C HIS A 846 7.84 37.29 33.33
N TYR A 847 9.07 36.99 32.94
CA TYR A 847 10.17 37.93 32.73
C TYR A 847 10.70 37.76 31.31
N TYR A 848 11.23 38.84 30.71
CA TYR A 848 11.82 38.72 29.38
C TYR A 848 13.02 39.64 29.15
N LEU A 849 13.88 39.21 28.24
CA LEU A 849 14.98 39.99 27.68
C LEU A 849 14.99 39.84 26.15
N ILE A 850 15.27 40.93 25.44
CA ILE A 850 15.45 40.92 23.99
C ILE A 850 16.96 40.94 23.73
N GLY A 851 17.44 40.00 22.92
CA GLY A 851 18.85 39.92 22.55
C GLY A 851 19.27 40.99 21.55
N GLU A 852 20.44 40.79 20.95
CA GLU A 852 21.01 41.57 19.87
C GLU A 852 21.13 40.70 18.62
N LEU A 853 21.05 41.32 17.44
CA LEU A 853 21.35 40.65 16.18
C LEU A 853 22.85 40.37 16.09
N VAL A 854 23.22 39.24 15.49
CA VAL A 854 24.63 38.87 15.28
C VAL A 854 25.17 39.65 14.07
N GLU A 855 26.32 40.31 14.20
CA GLU A 855 26.95 41.07 13.10
C GLU A 855 27.16 40.17 11.86
N ASN A 856 26.84 40.69 10.67
CA ASN A 856 26.65 40.05 9.34
C ASN A 856 25.21 39.69 8.91
N THR A 857 24.18 39.96 9.71
CA THR A 857 22.77 39.92 9.23
C THR A 857 22.21 41.30 8.84
N MET A 858 23.07 42.32 8.73
CA MET A 858 22.69 43.67 8.31
C MET A 858 23.00 43.84 6.83
N ASP A 859 21.99 43.62 5.98
CA ASP A 859 21.46 44.60 5.04
C ASP A 859 20.51 43.88 4.04
N GLU A 860 19.30 44.41 3.90
CA GLU A 860 18.29 44.15 2.86
C GLU A 860 17.32 42.94 2.97
N ASP A 861 17.68 41.78 3.53
CA ASP A 861 16.74 40.63 3.51
C ASP A 861 15.89 40.46 4.79
N LEU A 862 14.73 41.14 4.81
CA LEU A 862 13.74 41.05 5.89
C LEU A 862 13.05 39.67 5.98
N THR A 863 13.19 38.79 4.99
CA THR A 863 12.43 37.52 4.94
C THR A 863 12.74 36.59 6.11
N HIS A 864 13.98 36.56 6.59
CA HIS A 864 14.42 35.68 7.69
C HIS A 864 14.03 36.15 9.10
N SER A 865 13.23 37.21 9.22
CA SER A 865 12.72 37.73 10.49
C SER A 865 12.09 36.62 11.36
N GLY A 866 12.61 36.42 12.58
CA GLY A 866 12.17 35.35 13.49
C GLY A 866 12.82 33.98 13.34
N LEU A 867 13.68 33.79 12.34
CA LEU A 867 14.57 32.62 12.22
C LEU A 867 16.03 32.92 12.64
N LEU A 868 16.34 34.19 12.87
CA LEU A 868 17.69 34.62 13.20
C LEU A 868 18.12 34.17 14.61
N ASN A 869 19.40 33.83 14.72
CA ASN A 869 20.05 33.62 16.01
C ASN A 869 20.25 34.97 16.72
N MET A 870 20.49 34.91 18.03
CA MET A 870 20.63 36.11 18.86
C MET A 870 21.85 36.02 19.76
N ARG A 871 22.39 37.18 20.10
CA ARG A 871 23.37 37.36 21.16
C ARG A 871 22.66 37.91 22.39
N ILE A 872 23.01 37.43 23.58
CA ILE A 872 22.41 37.91 24.83
C ILE A 872 23.43 38.77 25.57
N ASN A 873 23.03 39.98 25.96
CA ASN A 873 23.80 40.82 26.86
C ASN A 873 23.77 40.20 28.26
N ILE A 874 24.94 39.80 28.75
CA ILE A 874 25.07 39.07 30.02
C ILE A 874 24.78 39.98 31.22
N ASP A 875 25.18 41.25 31.19
CA ASP A 875 24.95 42.17 32.30
C ASP A 875 23.46 42.46 32.47
N ASP A 876 22.73 42.63 31.36
CA ASP A 876 21.28 42.79 31.38
C ASP A 876 20.57 41.52 31.86
N LEU A 877 21.04 40.34 31.43
CA LEU A 877 20.51 39.07 31.92
C LEU A 877 20.70 38.93 33.43
N MET A 878 21.89 39.21 33.95
CA MET A 878 22.16 39.13 35.39
C MET A 878 21.30 40.12 36.18
N SER A 879 21.15 41.35 35.68
CA SER A 879 20.24 42.34 36.26
C SER A 879 18.78 41.87 36.27
N LEU A 880 18.34 41.16 35.23
CA LEU A 880 17.00 40.59 35.15
C LEU A 880 16.80 39.45 36.15
N LEU A 881 17.83 38.62 36.35
CA LEU A 881 17.81 37.54 37.34
C LEU A 881 17.77 38.11 38.78
N GLU A 882 18.49 39.20 39.06
CA GLU A 882 18.38 39.93 40.32
C GLU A 882 16.98 40.53 40.54
N LEU A 883 16.39 41.14 39.51
CA LEU A 883 14.99 41.61 39.54
C LEU A 883 13.99 40.46 39.80
N ALA A 884 14.34 39.26 39.36
CA ALA A 884 13.59 38.04 39.64
C ALA A 884 13.93 37.42 41.00
N GLU A 885 14.76 38.06 41.83
CA GLU A 885 15.21 37.54 43.13
C GLU A 885 15.91 36.17 43.00
N ILE A 886 16.71 36.00 41.95
CA ILE A 886 17.53 34.81 41.69
C ILE A 886 18.98 35.22 41.95
N THR A 887 19.48 34.93 43.14
CA THR A 887 20.82 35.31 43.58
C THR A 887 21.67 34.09 43.89
N VAL A 888 22.99 34.28 43.95
CA VAL A 888 23.94 33.23 44.37
C VAL A 888 23.58 32.83 45.80
N THR A 889 23.23 31.55 45.99
CA THR A 889 22.92 30.95 47.28
C THR A 889 24.13 30.89 48.19
#